data_AF-A0A9X9NAQ3-F1
#
_entry.id   AF-A0A9X9NAQ3-F1
#
_cell.length_a   1.000
_cell.length_b   1.000
_cell.length_c   1.000
_cell.angle_alpha   90.00
_cell.angle_beta   90.00
_cell.angle_gamma   90.00
#
_symmetry.space_group_name_H-M   'P 1'
#
loop_
_entity.id
_entity.type
_entity.pdbx_description
1 polymer ?
#
loop_
_entity_poly.entity_id
_entity_poly.type
_entity_poly.pdbx_seq_one_letter_code
_entity_poly.pdbx_strand_id
1 'polypeptide(L)'
;MKRIYLEAGRESCARDQTVPRACAVGNTQGRLPRDHAGGVLATAVAIVLLGMAGAAGAATTPAAAITQCQAIDGRRHCPGEADTVAQSATAGSNGSPTQAAAIPAADAEIPAFADGEDALALGNASNALGDGTMALGGGSLALDRDATAIGHNAAAAGESSIALGGVATVFDYDANGFVVGQREQATQASGVGATAVGGGALAGTPYASAIGSGASASGVQSTALGYRAQTSSDGATAVGGLSSASGFLSTAGGYSSRASADTSTAFGYRARSDGASSVAVGDTSLASGAQSVVVGGVSNFGSITAATGLGGIALGSGAQSQSDYAIAIGYDSNVFPNAPGNTDAVAIGHSAGSFAPRTVSLGGFALASGDGGISIGHDSTAYNENSVALGARATTSRFNGDSTVVGADAQANGVDAVAIGYGAKVGSWVDDAWNRSASSAVALGAHSYAFRSNTVSVGDVQAGLTRQITSVAAGTEATDAVNVAQLDTVRAATSRIDGYLAVTPATTDATAASAQGQGAMALGGASSALGASATAVGFNASSVGQSSSALGSLAVAAGERSVAVASGSRAAATGASALGADSSASGVNSTAMGRQTNSIGENGVALGYNSFVRESGSNAVALGANAGASGADSVALGSGSRTYDANTVSVGSGNGRGGPATRRIVNVGAGTIASASTDAINGGQLFQSLSNAASFLGGGAAIGAQGVFVAPTYVIQGASYNNVGAALTALDSKVSELDARSGGTAASTAARTASLRTATVPAVAATAVSDVSSNVASTASDVTASVQGTPTAAMDGSITPAATSTAVGTTAVANHITGTAIGGSAYAHGPNDTAIGSNARVNADGSTAVGANTQIAAVATNAVAMGEGAQVTAASGTAIGQGARATAQGAVALGQGAVADRANTVSVGSVGGERQVANVAAGTRATDAVNKGQLDSGVAAANSYTDSRYNAMADSFESYQGDIEDRLRRQNRRLDRQGAMSSAMLNMSASVAGIASQNRIGAGVGFQNGESALSVGYQRAISPRATVTVGGALSGDDSSIGVGAGFGW
;
A
#
# COMPACT_ATOMS: atom_id res chain seq x y z
N MET A 1 19.23 5.53 37.77
CA MET A 1 19.99 6.71 38.24
C MET A 1 20.54 7.45 37.02
N LYS A 2 20.87 8.76 37.11
CA LYS A 2 21.61 9.60 36.12
C LYS A 2 21.52 9.15 34.64
N ARG A 3 20.66 9.69 33.77
CA ARG A 3 20.56 11.11 33.34
C ARG A 3 21.94 11.77 33.12
N ILE A 4 22.29 12.00 31.86
CA ILE A 4 23.12 13.10 31.38
C ILE A 4 22.29 13.83 30.32
N TYR A 5 22.25 15.16 30.39
CA TYR A 5 21.67 16.05 29.38
C TYR A 5 22.81 16.64 28.55
N LEU A 6 22.56 16.91 27.27
CA LEU A 6 23.19 17.99 26.51
C LEU A 6 22.14 18.60 25.59
N GLU A 7 22.03 19.92 25.58
CA GLU A 7 20.96 20.67 24.90
C GLU A 7 21.41 21.19 23.52
N ALA A 8 20.48 21.79 22.77
CA ALA A 8 20.64 22.07 21.34
C ALA A 8 20.87 23.56 21.00
N GLY A 9 21.66 23.79 19.93
CA GLY A 9 21.76 25.01 19.13
C GLY A 9 22.41 24.63 17.79
N ARG A 10 21.82 24.92 16.62
CA ARG A 10 21.69 26.25 15.97
C ARG A 10 23.05 26.91 15.70
N GLU A 11 23.38 27.38 14.50
CA GLU A 11 22.57 27.54 13.27
C GLU A 11 23.46 27.79 12.01
N SER A 12 22.81 27.99 10.86
CA SER A 12 23.33 28.63 9.63
C SER A 12 24.21 27.84 8.64
N CYS A 13 24.22 28.31 7.39
CA CYS A 13 24.70 27.61 6.20
C CYS A 13 25.25 28.60 5.14
N ALA A 14 26.44 28.31 4.62
CA ALA A 14 26.99 28.79 3.34
C ALA A 14 28.06 27.75 2.90
N ARG A 15 28.05 27.08 1.74
CA ARG A 15 27.50 27.32 0.38
C ARG A 15 28.37 28.19 -0.52
N ASP A 16 29.33 27.54 -1.16
CA ASP A 16 29.85 27.71 -2.54
C ASP A 16 31.19 26.94 -2.64
N GLN A 17 31.66 26.36 -3.75
CA GLN A 17 31.11 26.06 -5.09
C GLN A 17 32.04 24.97 -5.74
N THR A 18 31.78 24.25 -6.84
CA THR A 18 30.72 24.19 -7.89
C THR A 18 30.53 22.69 -8.31
N VAL A 19 29.95 22.41 -9.48
CA VAL A 19 29.90 21.08 -10.17
C VAL A 19 30.12 21.34 -11.69
N PRO A 20 30.58 20.36 -12.52
CA PRO A 20 29.66 19.52 -13.33
C PRO A 20 30.02 18.00 -13.27
N ARG A 21 29.08 17.04 -13.35
CA ARG A 21 28.31 16.51 -14.52
C ARG A 21 29.20 15.85 -15.62
N ALA A 22 28.79 14.81 -16.34
CA ALA A 22 27.45 14.29 -16.66
C ALA A 22 27.45 12.74 -16.89
N CYS A 23 26.44 11.99 -16.43
CA CYS A 23 25.31 11.42 -17.23
C CYS A 23 25.56 10.02 -17.85
N ALA A 24 24.47 9.38 -18.33
CA ALA A 24 24.36 7.91 -18.48
C ALA A 24 23.50 7.47 -19.69
N VAL A 25 23.03 6.22 -19.68
CA VAL A 25 22.05 5.55 -20.58
C VAL A 25 22.62 4.83 -21.81
N GLY A 26 22.15 3.60 -22.06
CA GLY A 26 22.33 2.85 -23.31
C GLY A 26 22.18 1.33 -23.14
N ASN A 27 21.11 0.73 -23.66
CA ASN A 27 20.85 -0.72 -23.63
C ASN A 27 20.31 -1.22 -24.97
N THR A 28 21.02 -2.12 -25.67
CA THR A 28 20.45 -2.98 -26.72
C THR A 28 21.35 -4.18 -27.10
N GLN A 29 20.75 -5.38 -27.07
CA GLN A 29 20.99 -6.62 -27.84
C GLN A 29 22.33 -6.92 -28.54
N GLY A 30 22.85 -8.14 -28.32
CA GLY A 30 23.83 -8.84 -29.16
C GLY A 30 23.94 -10.34 -28.79
N ARG A 31 24.19 -11.24 -29.75
CA ARG A 31 24.27 -12.71 -29.53
C ARG A 31 25.71 -13.24 -29.68
N LEU A 32 26.20 -13.99 -28.67
CA LEU A 32 27.13 -15.15 -28.77
C LEU A 32 28.51 -14.94 -29.45
N PRO A 33 29.47 -15.90 -29.38
CA PRO A 33 29.67 -17.03 -28.45
C PRO A 33 31.08 -17.06 -27.77
N ARG A 34 31.26 -18.02 -26.85
CA ARG A 34 32.46 -18.87 -26.57
C ARG A 34 33.92 -18.35 -26.41
N ASP A 35 34.55 -19.00 -25.42
CA ASP A 35 35.95 -19.49 -25.32
C ASP A 35 37.11 -18.57 -24.88
N HIS A 36 37.73 -18.98 -23.75
CA HIS A 36 39.16 -18.93 -23.37
C HIS A 36 39.91 -17.56 -23.31
N ALA A 37 40.78 -17.27 -22.32
CA ALA A 37 41.19 -17.97 -21.08
C ALA A 37 41.97 -17.01 -20.14
N GLY A 38 42.10 -17.40 -18.85
CA GLY A 38 43.00 -16.77 -17.87
C GLY A 38 42.46 -15.47 -17.20
N GLY A 39 42.80 -15.17 -15.95
CA GLY A 39 43.51 -16.00 -14.97
C GLY A 39 43.90 -15.22 -13.69
N VAL A 40 44.07 -15.95 -12.58
CA VAL A 40 44.70 -15.52 -11.30
C VAL A 40 44.00 -14.41 -10.52
N LEU A 41 43.30 -14.81 -9.45
CA LEU A 41 43.13 -13.98 -8.25
C LEU A 41 44.47 -13.91 -7.48
N ALA A 42 44.70 -12.79 -6.79
CA ALA A 42 45.63 -12.74 -5.66
C ALA A 42 45.09 -11.79 -4.58
N THR A 43 44.35 -12.32 -3.61
CA THR A 43 43.87 -11.57 -2.43
C THR A 43 44.98 -11.50 -1.38
N ALA A 44 45.13 -10.36 -0.71
CA ALA A 44 46.06 -10.21 0.42
C ALA A 44 45.30 -9.99 1.73
N VAL A 45 45.51 -10.87 2.71
CA VAL A 45 45.10 -10.72 4.12
C VAL A 45 46.32 -11.07 4.97
N ALA A 46 46.64 -10.22 5.95
CA ALA A 46 47.83 -10.37 6.79
C ALA A 46 47.46 -10.72 8.24
N ILE A 47 48.21 -11.64 8.84
CA ILE A 47 48.21 -11.93 10.27
C ILE A 47 49.66 -11.89 10.78
N VAL A 48 49.85 -11.36 11.98
CA VAL A 48 51.17 -11.05 12.57
C VAL A 48 51.67 -12.19 13.44
N LEU A 49 52.95 -12.56 13.29
CA LEU A 49 53.75 -13.29 14.27
C LEU A 49 55.16 -12.68 14.33
N LEU A 50 55.64 -12.37 15.53
CA LEU A 50 57.04 -12.02 15.82
C LEU A 50 57.68 -13.16 16.63
N GLY A 51 58.92 -13.54 16.31
CA GLY A 51 59.62 -14.59 17.06
C GLY A 51 61.07 -14.85 16.64
N MET A 52 62.00 -14.05 17.17
CA MET A 52 63.46 -14.24 17.13
C MET A 52 64.15 -14.12 15.76
N ALA A 53 65.46 -13.90 15.76
CA ALA A 53 66.23 -13.45 14.60
C ALA A 53 67.59 -14.16 14.46
N GLY A 54 68.06 -14.29 13.21
CA GLY A 54 69.37 -14.82 12.85
C GLY A 54 69.75 -14.43 11.42
N ALA A 55 70.85 -13.68 11.27
CA ALA A 55 71.42 -13.22 10.00
C ALA A 55 72.50 -14.19 9.48
N ALA A 56 72.91 -14.24 8.21
CA ALA A 56 72.37 -13.73 6.93
C ALA A 56 73.19 -14.32 5.75
N GLY A 57 72.72 -14.13 4.51
CA GLY A 57 73.35 -14.60 3.26
C GLY A 57 72.37 -15.47 2.46
N ALA A 58 71.77 -15.06 1.33
CA ALA A 58 72.30 -14.48 0.09
C ALA A 58 73.15 -15.49 -0.71
N ALA A 59 72.84 -15.82 -1.99
CA ALA A 59 71.88 -15.20 -2.91
C ALA A 59 71.37 -16.15 -4.03
N THR A 60 70.47 -15.61 -4.87
CA THR A 60 70.11 -16.02 -6.25
C THR A 60 69.47 -17.39 -6.51
N THR A 61 68.19 -17.32 -6.91
CA THR A 61 67.44 -18.25 -7.78
C THR A 61 67.86 -18.02 -9.28
N PRO A 62 67.27 -18.65 -10.34
CA PRO A 62 66.04 -19.45 -10.38
C PRO A 62 65.97 -20.66 -11.36
N ALA A 63 64.74 -21.19 -11.44
CA ALA A 63 64.05 -21.76 -12.62
C ALA A 63 64.25 -23.25 -12.95
N ALA A 64 63.10 -23.94 -13.02
CA ALA A 64 62.92 -25.24 -13.64
C ALA A 64 62.33 -25.10 -15.05
N ALA A 65 62.52 -26.12 -15.89
CA ALA A 65 61.52 -26.61 -16.84
C ALA A 65 61.92 -28.01 -17.34
N ILE A 66 60.96 -28.91 -17.51
CA ILE A 66 61.18 -30.28 -18.01
C ILE A 66 60.68 -30.39 -19.46
N THR A 67 61.34 -31.23 -20.26
CA THR A 67 60.89 -31.78 -21.57
C THR A 67 60.72 -30.83 -22.75
N GLN A 68 61.48 -31.11 -23.81
CA GLN A 68 60.90 -31.48 -25.10
C GLN A 68 61.75 -32.60 -25.74
N CYS A 69 61.09 -33.64 -26.28
CA CYS A 69 61.73 -34.74 -26.98
C CYS A 69 61.33 -34.75 -28.47
N GLN A 70 62.28 -34.47 -29.36
CA GLN A 70 62.19 -34.72 -30.81
C GLN A 70 63.60 -34.95 -31.40
N ALA A 71 63.77 -35.56 -32.58
CA ALA A 71 63.37 -36.92 -32.97
C ALA A 71 64.03 -37.29 -34.32
N ILE A 72 65.00 -38.20 -34.30
CA ILE A 72 65.60 -38.89 -35.46
C ILE A 72 65.91 -40.32 -34.94
N ASP A 73 65.44 -41.45 -35.50
CA ASP A 73 64.78 -41.70 -36.78
C ASP A 73 63.56 -42.65 -36.66
N GLY A 74 62.41 -42.26 -37.22
CA GLY A 74 61.56 -43.20 -37.97
C GLY A 74 60.52 -44.13 -37.29
N ARG A 75 60.45 -44.36 -35.96
CA ARG A 75 59.39 -45.22 -35.38
C ARG A 75 59.05 -44.98 -33.88
N ARG A 76 57.85 -45.38 -33.43
CA ARG A 76 57.28 -45.10 -32.08
C ARG A 76 56.66 -46.35 -31.41
N HIS A 77 57.11 -46.72 -30.20
CA HIS A 77 56.26 -47.32 -29.14
C HIS A 77 56.96 -47.37 -27.78
N CYS A 78 56.19 -47.14 -26.71
CA CYS A 78 56.24 -47.91 -25.46
C CYS A 78 55.03 -48.88 -25.52
N PRO A 79 54.94 -50.02 -24.82
CA PRO A 79 55.67 -50.45 -23.61
C PRO A 79 56.14 -51.93 -23.72
N GLY A 80 56.16 -52.68 -22.61
CA GLY A 80 55.82 -54.12 -22.63
C GLY A 80 56.83 -55.09 -22.03
N GLU A 81 56.35 -56.31 -21.75
CA GLU A 81 57.07 -57.44 -21.14
C GLU A 81 57.50 -58.51 -22.17
N ALA A 82 58.30 -59.48 -21.69
CA ALA A 82 58.45 -60.87 -22.15
C ALA A 82 59.39 -61.25 -23.33
N ASP A 83 60.36 -62.11 -22.95
CA ASP A 83 60.84 -63.35 -23.59
C ASP A 83 61.59 -63.44 -24.94
N THR A 84 62.93 -63.54 -24.81
CA THR A 84 63.83 -64.56 -25.45
C THR A 84 64.00 -64.61 -27.00
N VAL A 85 65.01 -65.22 -27.64
CA VAL A 85 66.10 -66.17 -27.27
C VAL A 85 67.46 -65.74 -27.90
N ALA A 86 68.55 -66.14 -27.24
CA ALA A 86 69.99 -66.20 -27.59
C ALA A 86 70.43 -66.23 -29.10
N GLN A 87 71.70 -65.98 -29.46
CA GLN A 87 72.98 -66.10 -28.73
C GLN A 87 73.96 -64.93 -29.05
N SER A 88 75.25 -64.86 -28.70
CA SER A 88 76.25 -65.77 -28.06
C SER A 88 77.39 -64.89 -27.45
N ALA A 89 78.43 -65.35 -26.73
CA ALA A 89 78.94 -66.68 -26.40
C ALA A 89 79.64 -66.70 -25.02
N THR A 90 80.07 -67.88 -24.55
CA THR A 90 81.01 -68.13 -23.41
C THR A 90 80.73 -67.40 -22.09
N ALA A 91 79.99 -68.07 -21.19
CA ALA A 91 79.86 -67.65 -19.79
C ALA A 91 80.99 -68.25 -18.92
N GLY A 92 81.67 -67.38 -18.16
CA GLY A 92 82.44 -67.75 -16.96
C GLY A 92 81.58 -67.68 -15.71
N SER A 93 81.99 -68.36 -14.63
CA SER A 93 81.18 -68.54 -13.42
C SER A 93 81.32 -67.44 -12.37
N ASN A 94 80.31 -67.36 -11.50
CA ASN A 94 80.22 -66.63 -10.21
C ASN A 94 79.78 -65.16 -10.31
N GLY A 95 79.04 -64.63 -9.32
CA GLY A 95 78.61 -65.27 -8.07
C GLY A 95 77.34 -64.66 -7.47
N SER A 96 76.60 -65.49 -6.72
CA SER A 96 75.44 -65.06 -5.93
C SER A 96 75.88 -64.20 -4.74
N PRO A 97 75.15 -63.13 -4.38
CA PRO A 97 75.31 -62.48 -3.07
C PRO A 97 74.68 -63.38 -1.98
N THR A 98 75.35 -64.46 -1.61
CA THR A 98 74.99 -65.24 -0.41
C THR A 98 75.19 -64.37 0.82
N GLN A 99 74.09 -64.01 1.49
CA GLN A 99 74.16 -63.29 2.77
C GLN A 99 75.00 -64.10 3.76
N ALA A 100 76.05 -63.49 4.30
CA ALA A 100 76.98 -64.13 5.21
C ALA A 100 76.37 -64.27 6.62
N ALA A 101 75.57 -65.31 6.82
CA ALA A 101 75.20 -65.78 8.14
C ALA A 101 76.42 -66.43 8.82
N ALA A 102 77.30 -65.58 9.37
CA ALA A 102 78.51 -66.01 10.07
C ALA A 102 78.16 -66.69 11.41
N ILE A 103 78.17 -68.03 11.41
CA ILE A 103 78.10 -68.83 12.64
C ILE A 103 79.47 -68.73 13.34
N PRO A 104 79.56 -68.36 14.63
CA PRO A 104 80.83 -68.22 15.31
C PRO A 104 81.48 -69.58 15.56
N ALA A 105 82.58 -69.85 14.86
CA ALA A 105 83.58 -70.81 15.32
C ALA A 105 84.52 -70.10 16.31
N ALA A 106 84.80 -70.74 17.45
CA ALA A 106 85.78 -70.22 18.39
C ALA A 106 87.22 -70.33 17.83
N ASP A 107 88.09 -69.43 18.32
CA ASP A 107 89.55 -69.56 18.28
C ASP A 107 90.23 -69.53 16.90
N ALA A 108 89.60 -68.92 15.88
CA ALA A 108 90.23 -68.60 14.60
C ALA A 108 90.34 -67.07 14.39
N GLU A 109 91.56 -66.53 14.41
CA GLU A 109 91.82 -65.11 14.11
C GLU A 109 91.89 -64.88 12.59
N ILE A 110 90.79 -64.40 12.01
CA ILE A 110 90.78 -63.86 10.64
C ILE A 110 91.29 -62.41 10.72
N PRO A 111 92.33 -62.03 9.95
CA PRO A 111 92.90 -60.69 10.03
C PRO A 111 91.93 -59.59 9.55
N ALA A 112 92.21 -58.35 9.94
CA ALA A 112 91.66 -57.18 9.28
C ALA A 112 92.29 -57.01 7.89
N PHE A 113 91.51 -56.61 6.90
CA PHE A 113 91.93 -56.45 5.52
C PHE A 113 91.58 -55.06 4.99
N ALA A 114 92.57 -54.33 4.48
CA ALA A 114 92.41 -53.02 3.86
C ALA A 114 93.15 -53.03 2.51
N ASP A 115 92.49 -52.57 1.44
CA ASP A 115 92.96 -52.75 0.05
C ASP A 115 93.09 -51.42 -0.72
N GLY A 116 92.15 -50.47 -0.51
CA GLY A 116 92.17 -49.14 -1.13
C GLY A 116 93.18 -48.16 -0.51
N GLU A 117 93.51 -47.08 -1.23
CA GLU A 117 94.39 -46.03 -0.71
C GLU A 117 93.74 -45.30 0.48
N ASP A 118 94.54 -44.93 1.49
CA ASP A 118 94.09 -44.33 2.77
C ASP A 118 93.01 -45.11 3.56
N ALA A 119 92.77 -46.39 3.24
CA ALA A 119 91.79 -47.24 3.93
C ALA A 119 92.26 -47.74 5.31
N LEU A 120 91.31 -47.93 6.24
CA LEU A 120 91.55 -48.36 7.63
C LEU A 120 90.62 -49.51 8.05
N ALA A 121 91.15 -50.70 8.25
CA ALA A 121 90.44 -51.84 8.83
C ALA A 121 90.97 -52.19 10.24
N LEU A 122 90.07 -52.37 11.21
CA LEU A 122 90.43 -52.71 12.60
C LEU A 122 89.39 -53.63 13.26
N GLY A 123 89.69 -54.93 13.30
CA GLY A 123 88.86 -55.98 13.92
C GLY A 123 88.99 -57.32 13.19
N ASN A 124 88.70 -58.42 13.90
CA ASN A 124 88.69 -59.77 13.31
C ASN A 124 87.70 -59.82 12.13
N ALA A 125 88.16 -60.26 10.95
CA ALA A 125 87.40 -60.26 9.70
C ALA A 125 86.79 -58.89 9.28
N SER A 126 87.38 -57.76 9.69
CA SER A 126 87.02 -56.44 9.14
C SER A 126 87.62 -56.24 7.75
N ASN A 127 86.87 -55.60 6.84
CA ASN A 127 87.24 -55.43 5.43
C ASN A 127 86.98 -53.98 4.96
N ALA A 128 88.01 -53.29 4.47
CA ALA A 128 87.96 -51.93 3.95
C ALA A 128 88.53 -51.90 2.51
N LEU A 129 87.65 -52.03 1.51
CA LEU A 129 88.04 -52.37 0.12
C LEU A 129 88.13 -51.18 -0.84
N GLY A 130 87.46 -50.07 -0.53
CA GLY A 130 87.49 -48.85 -1.35
C GLY A 130 88.49 -47.81 -0.84
N ASP A 131 88.89 -46.87 -1.70
CA ASP A 131 89.77 -45.76 -1.29
C ASP A 131 89.08 -44.89 -0.22
N GLY A 132 89.83 -44.46 0.79
CA GLY A 132 89.33 -43.66 1.92
C GLY A 132 88.38 -44.38 2.88
N THR A 133 88.22 -45.70 2.77
CA THR A 133 87.24 -46.46 3.58
C THR A 133 87.66 -46.72 5.01
N MET A 134 86.69 -46.87 5.92
CA MET A 134 86.90 -47.22 7.33
C MET A 134 86.03 -48.41 7.74
N ALA A 135 86.62 -49.49 8.25
CA ALA A 135 85.94 -50.69 8.75
C ALA A 135 86.40 -51.04 10.17
N LEU A 136 85.61 -50.67 11.20
CA LEU A 136 85.97 -50.79 12.61
C LEU A 136 85.03 -51.75 13.36
N GLY A 137 85.49 -52.97 13.66
CA GLY A 137 84.75 -53.97 14.41
C GLY A 137 84.67 -55.34 13.71
N GLY A 138 84.37 -56.38 14.49
CA GLY A 138 84.37 -57.77 13.99
C GLY A 138 83.40 -57.97 12.82
N GLY A 139 83.87 -58.53 11.70
CA GLY A 139 83.06 -58.77 10.51
C GLY A 139 82.53 -57.51 9.79
N SER A 140 83.04 -56.31 10.11
CA SER A 140 82.62 -55.07 9.45
C SER A 140 83.11 -54.98 8.00
N LEU A 141 82.37 -54.29 7.14
CA LEU A 141 82.60 -54.27 5.69
C LEU A 141 82.37 -52.87 5.10
N ALA A 142 83.40 -52.22 4.57
CA ALA A 142 83.29 -51.02 3.75
C ALA A 142 83.78 -51.33 2.34
N LEU A 143 82.94 -51.11 1.31
CA LEU A 143 83.21 -51.58 -0.06
C LEU A 143 83.70 -50.52 -1.04
N ASP A 144 83.21 -49.30 -0.91
CA ASP A 144 83.21 -48.28 -1.98
C ASP A 144 83.74 -46.94 -1.44
N ARG A 145 84.16 -46.04 -2.32
CA ARG A 145 84.99 -44.86 -2.00
C ARG A 145 84.40 -44.02 -0.85
N ASP A 146 85.22 -43.62 0.13
CA ASP A 146 84.84 -42.93 1.39
C ASP A 146 83.87 -43.67 2.34
N ALA A 147 83.47 -44.93 2.09
CA ALA A 147 82.49 -45.62 2.92
C ALA A 147 83.00 -45.97 4.33
N THR A 148 82.14 -45.82 5.35
CA THR A 148 82.47 -45.96 6.78
C THR A 148 81.57 -46.96 7.49
N ALA A 149 82.07 -48.15 7.80
CA ALA A 149 81.40 -49.20 8.57
C ALA A 149 81.98 -49.31 9.98
N ILE A 150 81.15 -49.19 11.02
CA ILE A 150 81.58 -49.24 12.42
C ILE A 150 80.64 -50.16 13.23
N GLY A 151 81.17 -51.27 13.74
CA GLY A 151 80.50 -52.22 14.62
C GLY A 151 80.32 -53.63 14.04
N HIS A 152 79.85 -54.56 14.87
CA HIS A 152 79.91 -56.00 14.56
C HIS A 152 78.98 -56.40 13.41
N ASN A 153 79.54 -56.90 12.31
CA ASN A 153 78.88 -57.16 11.02
C ASN A 153 78.19 -55.93 10.39
N ALA A 154 78.60 -54.70 10.72
CA ALA A 154 78.10 -53.50 10.05
C ALA A 154 78.67 -53.38 8.62
N ALA A 155 77.85 -53.01 7.63
CA ALA A 155 78.24 -52.95 6.23
C ALA A 155 77.89 -51.62 5.54
N ALA A 156 78.88 -50.92 5.02
CA ALA A 156 78.78 -49.70 4.21
C ALA A 156 79.19 -50.03 2.76
N ALA A 157 78.19 -50.21 1.89
CA ALA A 157 78.35 -50.88 0.60
C ALA A 157 78.22 -49.97 -0.63
N GLY A 158 78.08 -48.65 -0.45
CA GLY A 158 78.04 -47.67 -1.55
C GLY A 158 78.89 -46.44 -1.27
N GLU A 159 79.31 -45.74 -2.32
CA GLU A 159 80.16 -44.54 -2.24
C GLU A 159 79.67 -43.54 -1.19
N SER A 160 80.58 -43.11 -0.32
CA SER A 160 80.37 -42.19 0.81
C SER A 160 79.24 -42.62 1.78
N SER A 161 78.92 -43.92 1.88
CA SER A 161 77.89 -44.41 2.81
C SER A 161 78.44 -44.66 4.22
N ILE A 162 77.57 -44.56 5.23
CA ILE A 162 77.93 -44.69 6.65
C ILE A 162 77.04 -45.76 7.30
N ALA A 163 77.64 -46.78 7.92
CA ALA A 163 76.95 -47.86 8.63
C ALA A 163 77.50 -48.03 10.06
N LEU A 164 76.89 -47.38 11.06
CA LEU A 164 77.36 -47.37 12.45
C LEU A 164 76.39 -48.13 13.37
N GLY A 165 76.73 -49.36 13.78
CA GLY A 165 75.84 -50.19 14.60
C GLY A 165 76.33 -51.63 14.77
N GLY A 166 75.60 -52.58 14.19
CA GLY A 166 75.92 -54.01 14.19
C GLY A 166 74.68 -54.89 14.07
N VAL A 167 74.79 -56.15 14.49
CA VAL A 167 73.64 -57.08 14.56
C VAL A 167 72.71 -56.68 15.72
N ALA A 168 71.40 -56.67 15.47
CA ALA A 168 70.37 -56.61 16.50
C ALA A 168 69.21 -57.58 16.21
N THR A 169 68.54 -58.04 17.26
CA THR A 169 67.26 -58.75 17.13
C THR A 169 66.16 -57.73 16.84
N VAL A 170 65.52 -57.85 15.67
CA VAL A 170 64.48 -56.94 15.21
C VAL A 170 63.12 -57.64 15.23
N PHE A 171 62.21 -57.09 16.02
CA PHE A 171 60.86 -57.63 16.25
C PHE A 171 59.97 -57.33 15.04
N ASP A 172 59.34 -58.35 14.45
CA ASP A 172 58.33 -58.18 13.41
C ASP A 172 56.94 -57.99 14.01
N TYR A 173 56.18 -57.03 13.46
CA TYR A 173 54.89 -56.59 13.96
C TYR A 173 53.78 -56.79 12.92
N ASP A 174 52.57 -57.10 13.37
CA ASP A 174 51.37 -57.13 12.53
C ASP A 174 50.75 -55.73 12.31
N ALA A 175 49.64 -55.67 11.57
CA ALA A 175 48.91 -54.42 11.30
C ALA A 175 48.25 -53.79 12.55
N ASN A 176 48.23 -54.48 13.69
CA ASN A 176 47.68 -54.01 14.96
C ASN A 176 48.77 -53.48 15.91
N GLY A 177 50.04 -53.88 15.69
CA GLY A 177 51.19 -53.56 16.54
C GLY A 177 51.62 -54.70 17.47
N PHE A 178 51.15 -55.93 17.26
CA PHE A 178 51.57 -57.12 18.01
C PHE A 178 52.77 -57.81 17.36
N VAL A 179 53.65 -58.36 18.19
CA VAL A 179 54.84 -59.10 17.73
C VAL A 179 54.44 -60.46 17.14
N VAL A 180 54.82 -60.72 15.89
CA VAL A 180 54.53 -61.96 15.15
C VAL A 180 55.78 -62.76 14.76
N GLY A 181 56.97 -62.18 14.89
CA GLY A 181 58.23 -62.86 14.56
C GLY A 181 59.46 -62.12 15.09
N GLN A 182 60.61 -62.77 14.99
CA GLN A 182 61.93 -62.21 15.29
C GLN A 182 62.89 -62.54 14.16
N ARG A 183 63.82 -61.63 13.88
CA ARG A 183 64.99 -61.89 13.03
C ARG A 183 66.22 -61.23 13.62
N GLU A 184 67.40 -61.77 13.35
CA GLU A 184 68.63 -60.99 13.49
C GLU A 184 68.87 -60.20 12.21
N GLN A 185 69.23 -58.92 12.34
CA GLN A 185 69.48 -58.02 11.21
C GLN A 185 70.74 -57.21 11.49
N ALA A 186 71.65 -57.16 10.51
CA ALA A 186 72.87 -56.37 10.57
C ALA A 186 72.65 -54.94 10.04
N THR A 187 73.39 -53.97 10.58
CA THR A 187 73.38 -52.56 10.10
C THR A 187 73.97 -52.47 8.70
N GLN A 188 73.23 -51.92 7.74
CA GLN A 188 73.58 -51.90 6.32
C GLN A 188 73.26 -50.56 5.67
N ALA A 189 74.23 -49.92 5.02
CA ALA A 189 74.06 -48.72 4.20
C ALA A 189 74.58 -48.98 2.78
N SER A 190 73.67 -49.31 1.86
CA SER A 190 73.99 -49.86 0.53
C SER A 190 73.83 -48.88 -0.64
N GLY A 191 73.22 -47.71 -0.40
CA GLY A 191 73.13 -46.65 -1.40
C GLY A 191 74.30 -45.67 -1.33
N VAL A 192 74.60 -45.03 -2.47
CA VAL A 192 75.51 -43.87 -2.53
C VAL A 192 75.03 -42.78 -1.57
N GLY A 193 75.90 -42.32 -0.67
CA GLY A 193 75.58 -41.33 0.37
C GLY A 193 74.55 -41.79 1.42
N ALA A 194 74.26 -43.09 1.52
CA ALA A 194 73.28 -43.62 2.48
C ALA A 194 73.86 -43.66 3.91
N THR A 195 73.03 -43.41 4.92
CA THR A 195 73.43 -43.39 6.33
C THR A 195 72.56 -44.33 7.17
N ALA A 196 73.11 -45.43 7.66
CA ALA A 196 72.48 -46.36 8.60
C ALA A 196 73.15 -46.26 9.98
N VAL A 197 72.38 -45.94 11.04
CA VAL A 197 72.91 -45.77 12.40
C VAL A 197 72.02 -46.49 13.41
N GLY A 198 72.59 -47.39 14.20
CA GLY A 198 71.90 -48.26 15.15
C GLY A 198 71.82 -49.72 14.66
N GLY A 199 71.79 -50.65 15.61
CA GLY A 199 71.80 -52.10 15.32
C GLY A 199 70.65 -52.52 14.42
N GLY A 200 70.96 -53.26 13.34
CA GLY A 200 69.98 -53.70 12.35
C GLY A 200 69.33 -52.60 11.50
N ALA A 201 69.80 -51.35 11.54
CA ALA A 201 69.32 -50.29 10.67
C ALA A 201 69.68 -50.55 9.19
N LEU A 202 68.78 -50.25 8.25
CA LEU A 202 68.93 -50.53 6.82
C LEU A 202 68.66 -49.27 5.99
N ALA A 203 69.66 -48.76 5.27
CA ALA A 203 69.54 -47.69 4.29
C ALA A 203 69.93 -48.23 2.90
N GLY A 204 68.94 -48.73 2.15
CA GLY A 204 69.15 -49.56 0.96
C GLY A 204 69.34 -48.81 -0.36
N THR A 205 69.12 -47.49 -0.38
CA THR A 205 68.96 -46.68 -1.61
C THR A 205 69.75 -45.37 -1.52
N PRO A 206 70.08 -44.73 -2.66
CA PRO A 206 70.88 -43.50 -2.67
C PRO A 206 70.30 -42.39 -1.79
N TYR A 207 71.17 -41.78 -0.99
CA TYR A 207 70.88 -40.73 -0.02
C TYR A 207 69.85 -41.09 1.07
N ALA A 208 69.51 -42.37 1.24
CA ALA A 208 68.58 -42.83 2.27
C ALA A 208 69.23 -42.76 3.67
N SER A 209 68.45 -42.37 4.69
CA SER A 209 68.92 -42.23 6.07
C SER A 209 68.08 -43.06 7.05
N ALA A 210 68.65 -44.10 7.66
CA ALA A 210 67.98 -44.99 8.61
C ALA A 210 68.68 -44.92 9.99
N ILE A 211 68.12 -44.16 10.93
CA ILE A 211 68.74 -43.85 12.23
C ILE A 211 67.84 -44.37 13.35
N GLY A 212 68.19 -45.53 13.91
CA GLY A 212 67.46 -46.20 14.99
C GLY A 212 67.56 -47.72 14.89
N SER A 213 67.47 -48.43 16.02
CA SER A 213 67.49 -49.90 16.01
C SER A 213 66.35 -50.46 15.15
N GLY A 214 66.71 -51.29 14.16
CA GLY A 214 65.77 -51.84 13.18
C GLY A 214 65.05 -50.82 12.28
N ALA A 215 65.55 -49.57 12.17
CA ALA A 215 65.03 -48.60 11.21
C ALA A 215 65.28 -49.04 9.75
N SER A 216 64.40 -48.69 8.83
CA SER A 216 64.51 -49.09 7.42
C SER A 216 64.14 -47.94 6.48
N ALA A 217 65.05 -47.59 5.58
CA ALA A 217 64.86 -46.63 4.50
C ALA A 217 65.22 -47.28 3.16
N SER A 218 64.23 -47.47 2.30
CA SER A 218 64.38 -48.13 0.99
C SER A 218 63.79 -47.36 -0.19
N GLY A 219 63.45 -46.07 0.01
CA GLY A 219 63.20 -45.13 -1.08
C GLY A 219 64.43 -44.26 -1.35
N VAL A 220 64.58 -43.71 -2.54
CA VAL A 220 65.63 -42.73 -2.84
C VAL A 220 65.40 -41.48 -1.99
N GLN A 221 66.45 -40.95 -1.35
CA GLN A 221 66.36 -39.81 -0.42
C GLN A 221 65.39 -40.00 0.78
N SER A 222 64.95 -41.23 1.10
CA SER A 222 63.99 -41.46 2.18
C SER A 222 64.65 -41.49 3.57
N THR A 223 63.94 -41.00 4.61
CA THR A 223 64.49 -40.82 5.96
C THR A 223 63.64 -41.55 7.01
N ALA A 224 64.22 -42.52 7.73
CA ALA A 224 63.61 -43.26 8.83
C ALA A 224 64.38 -43.03 10.14
N LEU A 225 63.79 -42.28 11.08
CA LEU A 225 64.40 -41.90 12.36
C LEU A 225 63.58 -42.44 13.55
N GLY A 226 64.10 -43.47 14.22
CA GLY A 226 63.48 -44.09 15.40
C GLY A 226 63.53 -45.62 15.39
N TYR A 227 63.21 -46.25 16.52
CA TYR A 227 63.11 -47.71 16.61
C TYR A 227 62.04 -48.24 15.63
N ARG A 228 62.44 -49.12 14.71
CA ARG A 228 61.53 -49.67 13.68
C ARG A 228 60.78 -48.60 12.86
N ALA A 229 61.34 -47.40 12.69
CA ALA A 229 60.85 -46.43 11.70
C ALA A 229 61.04 -47.00 10.29
N GLN A 230 60.06 -46.82 9.39
CA GLN A 230 60.06 -47.43 8.05
C GLN A 230 59.67 -46.44 6.95
N THR A 231 60.48 -46.37 5.90
CA THR A 231 60.17 -45.64 4.65
C THR A 231 60.42 -46.53 3.44
N SER A 232 59.45 -46.60 2.51
CA SER A 232 59.51 -47.52 1.36
C SER A 232 59.53 -46.86 -0.02
N SER A 233 59.33 -45.55 -0.09
CA SER A 233 59.07 -44.80 -1.32
C SER A 233 59.88 -43.50 -1.34
N ASP A 234 60.16 -42.98 -2.53
CA ASP A 234 61.13 -41.88 -2.71
C ASP A 234 60.71 -40.60 -1.97
N GLY A 235 61.69 -39.99 -1.30
CA GLY A 235 61.54 -38.81 -0.44
C GLY A 235 60.64 -38.98 0.79
N ALA A 236 60.14 -40.19 1.08
CA ALA A 236 59.29 -40.43 2.25
C ALA A 236 60.07 -40.25 3.57
N THR A 237 59.42 -39.76 4.61
CA THR A 237 60.03 -39.43 5.90
C THR A 237 59.23 -40.00 7.07
N ALA A 238 59.82 -40.91 7.86
CA ALA A 238 59.23 -41.49 9.07
C ALA A 238 60.07 -41.11 10.31
N VAL A 239 59.45 -40.48 11.31
CA VAL A 239 60.14 -39.96 12.52
C VAL A 239 59.38 -40.36 13.77
N GLY A 240 59.78 -41.46 14.40
CA GLY A 240 59.18 -42.00 15.61
C GLY A 240 59.26 -43.52 15.71
N GLY A 241 59.08 -44.06 16.91
CA GLY A 241 59.00 -45.51 17.11
C GLY A 241 57.82 -46.13 16.37
N LEU A 242 58.07 -47.20 15.59
CA LEU A 242 57.06 -47.87 14.74
C LEU A 242 56.38 -46.95 13.67
N SER A 243 56.96 -45.79 13.35
CA SER A 243 56.43 -44.89 12.32
C SER A 243 56.63 -45.47 10.91
N SER A 244 55.66 -45.25 9.99
CA SER A 244 55.71 -45.82 8.64
C SER A 244 55.21 -44.83 7.57
N ALA A 245 56.05 -44.50 6.59
CA ALA A 245 55.70 -43.65 5.45
C ALA A 245 55.95 -44.40 4.14
N SER A 246 54.88 -44.75 3.41
CA SER A 246 54.94 -45.60 2.21
C SER A 246 54.45 -44.95 0.93
N GLY A 247 53.99 -43.70 0.97
CA GLY A 247 53.66 -42.93 -0.22
C GLY A 247 54.88 -42.16 -0.74
N PHE A 248 54.90 -41.84 -2.03
CA PHE A 248 55.88 -40.91 -2.59
C PHE A 248 55.79 -39.55 -1.86
N LEU A 249 56.92 -39.04 -1.36
CA LEU A 249 56.98 -37.82 -0.53
C LEU A 249 56.06 -37.82 0.72
N SER A 250 55.62 -38.98 1.24
CA SER A 250 54.75 -39.01 2.43
C SER A 250 55.54 -38.86 3.74
N THR A 251 54.92 -38.28 4.78
CA THR A 251 55.58 -37.99 6.07
C THR A 251 54.81 -38.57 7.25
N ALA A 252 55.45 -39.36 8.11
CA ALA A 252 54.86 -40.00 9.29
C ALA A 252 55.67 -39.68 10.57
N GLY A 253 55.22 -38.69 11.33
CA GLY A 253 55.82 -38.29 12.61
C GLY A 253 55.06 -38.81 13.84
N GLY A 254 55.78 -39.21 14.88
CA GLY A 254 55.21 -39.70 16.13
C GLY A 254 55.13 -41.23 16.22
N TYR A 255 54.73 -41.75 17.39
CA TYR A 255 54.78 -43.18 17.66
C TYR A 255 53.63 -43.93 16.96
N SER A 256 53.97 -44.97 16.20
CA SER A 256 53.04 -45.77 15.38
C SER A 256 52.22 -44.96 14.35
N SER A 257 52.67 -43.76 13.97
CA SER A 257 52.05 -42.96 12.91
C SER A 257 52.22 -43.61 11.53
N ARG A 258 51.25 -43.45 10.62
CA ARG A 258 51.28 -44.05 9.29
C ARG A 258 50.82 -43.09 8.19
N ALA A 259 51.66 -42.87 7.17
CA ALA A 259 51.36 -42.06 5.99
C ALA A 259 51.44 -42.93 4.73
N SER A 260 50.32 -43.56 4.36
CA SER A 260 50.32 -44.66 3.38
C SER A 260 50.42 -44.24 1.92
N ALA A 261 49.99 -43.01 1.60
CA ALA A 261 49.70 -42.56 0.24
C ALA A 261 50.49 -41.32 -0.17
N ASP A 262 50.59 -41.06 -1.47
CA ASP A 262 51.48 -40.03 -2.02
C ASP A 262 51.17 -38.65 -1.46
N THR A 263 52.22 -37.93 -1.04
CA THR A 263 52.20 -36.62 -0.36
C THR A 263 51.36 -36.56 0.92
N SER A 264 50.95 -37.70 1.51
CA SER A 264 50.17 -37.70 2.75
C SER A 264 51.04 -37.42 4.00
N THR A 265 50.47 -36.79 5.03
CA THR A 265 51.19 -36.39 6.25
C THR A 265 50.46 -36.83 7.51
N ALA A 266 50.99 -37.82 8.22
CA ALA A 266 50.55 -38.23 9.54
C ALA A 266 51.47 -37.64 10.63
N PHE A 267 50.93 -37.04 11.69
CA PHE A 267 51.71 -36.56 12.84
C PHE A 267 51.00 -36.79 14.18
N GLY A 268 51.48 -37.74 14.99
CA GLY A 268 50.97 -37.99 16.34
C GLY A 268 51.09 -39.45 16.79
N TYR A 269 50.34 -39.83 17.82
CA TYR A 269 50.24 -41.22 18.26
C TYR A 269 49.20 -41.94 17.41
N ARG A 270 49.60 -42.99 16.68
CA ARG A 270 48.70 -43.79 15.81
C ARG A 270 47.93 -43.01 14.74
N ALA A 271 48.31 -41.77 14.43
CA ALA A 271 47.72 -40.97 13.35
C ALA A 271 47.87 -41.69 11.99
N ARG A 272 46.84 -41.65 11.15
CA ARG A 272 46.77 -42.34 9.85
C ARG A 272 46.35 -41.39 8.73
N SER A 273 47.22 -41.23 7.74
CA SER A 273 46.98 -40.43 6.54
C SER A 273 47.05 -41.34 5.32
N ASP A 274 45.90 -41.92 4.97
CA ASP A 274 45.76 -43.00 3.97
C ASP A 274 45.22 -42.50 2.62
N GLY A 275 44.68 -41.27 2.56
CA GLY A 275 44.33 -40.60 1.30
C GLY A 275 45.51 -39.88 0.65
N ALA A 276 45.56 -39.83 -0.69
CA ALA A 276 46.55 -39.05 -1.42
C ALA A 276 46.43 -37.55 -1.08
N SER A 277 47.56 -36.88 -0.82
CA SER A 277 47.63 -35.49 -0.36
C SER A 277 46.80 -35.17 0.89
N SER A 278 46.53 -36.17 1.74
CA SER A 278 45.81 -35.97 3.01
C SER A 278 46.73 -35.56 4.17
N VAL A 279 46.16 -34.98 5.24
CA VAL A 279 46.87 -34.61 6.47
C VAL A 279 46.11 -35.12 7.69
N ALA A 280 46.77 -35.87 8.58
CA ALA A 280 46.23 -36.38 9.84
C ALA A 280 47.12 -36.02 11.04
N VAL A 281 46.63 -35.17 11.95
CA VAL A 281 47.38 -34.71 13.12
C VAL A 281 46.65 -35.06 14.42
N GLY A 282 47.37 -35.70 15.36
CA GLY A 282 46.93 -35.95 16.73
C GLY A 282 46.86 -37.44 17.13
N ASP A 283 45.99 -37.77 18.09
CA ASP A 283 45.84 -39.14 18.62
C ASP A 283 44.81 -39.94 17.83
N THR A 284 45.25 -40.99 17.14
CA THR A 284 44.37 -41.95 16.42
C THR A 284 43.46 -41.25 15.39
N SER A 285 43.92 -40.12 14.85
CA SER A 285 43.27 -39.34 13.79
C SER A 285 43.36 -40.05 12.44
N LEU A 286 42.29 -39.99 11.63
CA LEU A 286 42.19 -40.73 10.35
C LEU A 286 41.81 -39.82 9.16
N ALA A 287 42.77 -39.54 8.29
CA ALA A 287 42.56 -38.86 7.01
C ALA A 287 42.64 -39.87 5.85
N SER A 288 41.52 -40.52 5.53
CA SER A 288 41.45 -41.53 4.46
C SER A 288 40.90 -40.99 3.15
N GLY A 289 40.17 -39.86 3.18
CA GLY A 289 39.78 -39.16 1.97
C GLY A 289 40.99 -38.53 1.27
N ALA A 290 41.06 -38.58 -0.06
CA ALA A 290 42.08 -37.81 -0.78
C ALA A 290 41.90 -36.30 -0.52
N GLN A 291 42.99 -35.55 -0.45
CA GLN A 291 43.02 -34.11 -0.15
C GLN A 291 42.36 -33.71 1.19
N SER A 292 42.08 -34.67 2.09
CA SER A 292 41.40 -34.41 3.36
C SER A 292 42.35 -33.89 4.46
N VAL A 293 41.81 -33.11 5.41
CA VAL A 293 42.58 -32.49 6.50
C VAL A 293 41.93 -32.81 7.85
N VAL A 294 42.71 -33.40 8.75
CA VAL A 294 42.25 -33.92 10.05
C VAL A 294 43.17 -33.45 11.17
N VAL A 295 42.63 -32.77 12.18
CA VAL A 295 43.38 -32.30 13.36
C VAL A 295 42.56 -32.53 14.63
N GLY A 296 42.95 -33.48 15.48
CA GLY A 296 42.21 -33.78 16.71
C GLY A 296 42.63 -35.08 17.40
N GLY A 297 41.64 -35.90 17.76
CA GLY A 297 41.85 -37.24 18.32
C GLY A 297 40.56 -37.82 18.90
N VAL A 298 40.69 -38.72 19.88
CA VAL A 298 39.53 -39.33 20.55
C VAL A 298 38.73 -38.31 21.40
N SER A 299 37.41 -38.37 21.33
CA SER A 299 36.50 -37.68 22.26
C SER A 299 36.17 -38.55 23.48
N ASN A 300 35.51 -37.97 24.49
CA ASN A 300 35.09 -38.72 25.68
C ASN A 300 34.00 -39.77 25.39
N PHE A 301 33.39 -39.75 24.20
CA PHE A 301 32.44 -40.78 23.74
C PHE A 301 33.10 -41.87 22.89
N GLY A 302 34.42 -41.81 22.68
CA GLY A 302 35.19 -42.78 21.89
C GLY A 302 35.20 -42.51 20.39
N SER A 303 34.59 -41.43 19.91
CA SER A 303 34.68 -40.98 18.52
C SER A 303 36.12 -40.57 18.20
N ILE A 304 36.72 -41.10 17.13
CA ILE A 304 37.96 -40.55 16.56
C ILE A 304 37.64 -39.32 15.69
N THR A 305 38.58 -38.38 15.59
CA THR A 305 38.55 -37.36 14.54
C THR A 305 38.90 -38.01 13.20
N ALA A 306 38.02 -37.89 12.20
CA ALA A 306 38.21 -38.53 10.90
C ALA A 306 37.63 -37.72 9.72
N ALA A 307 38.32 -37.74 8.59
CA ALA A 307 37.79 -37.28 7.30
C ALA A 307 37.95 -38.40 6.26
N THR A 308 36.83 -38.85 5.72
CA THR A 308 36.79 -40.02 4.80
C THR A 308 36.34 -39.65 3.38
N GLY A 309 35.65 -38.52 3.20
CA GLY A 309 35.30 -37.97 1.90
C GLY A 309 36.43 -37.18 1.24
N LEU A 310 36.38 -37.07 -0.09
CA LEU A 310 37.28 -36.27 -0.92
C LEU A 310 37.27 -34.80 -0.46
N GLY A 311 38.44 -34.23 -0.17
CA GLY A 311 38.58 -32.85 0.31
C GLY A 311 37.95 -32.58 1.69
N GLY A 312 37.53 -33.61 2.43
CA GLY A 312 36.84 -33.45 3.73
C GLY A 312 37.74 -32.86 4.81
N ILE A 313 37.15 -32.03 5.69
CA ILE A 313 37.87 -31.29 6.74
C ILE A 313 37.30 -31.65 8.10
N ALA A 314 38.12 -32.18 9.02
CA ALA A 314 37.70 -32.59 10.37
C ALA A 314 38.63 -32.04 11.48
N LEU A 315 38.16 -31.04 12.24
CA LEU A 315 38.95 -30.41 13.31
C LEU A 315 38.25 -30.49 14.67
N GLY A 316 38.98 -30.95 15.70
CA GLY A 316 38.48 -31.16 17.06
C GLY A 316 38.29 -32.63 17.40
N SER A 317 38.42 -33.00 18.67
CA SER A 317 38.27 -34.38 19.15
C SER A 317 36.90 -34.96 18.80
N GLY A 318 36.89 -36.11 18.13
CA GLY A 318 35.65 -36.75 17.64
C GLY A 318 34.98 -36.10 16.44
N ALA A 319 35.55 -35.05 15.84
CA ALA A 319 34.96 -34.43 14.65
C ALA A 319 35.01 -35.36 13.43
N GLN A 320 33.90 -35.55 12.73
CA GLN A 320 33.79 -36.52 11.63
C GLN A 320 33.24 -35.86 10.36
N SER A 321 34.04 -35.87 9.29
CA SER A 321 33.70 -35.38 7.95
C SER A 321 33.62 -36.55 6.98
N GLN A 322 32.46 -37.21 6.93
CA GLN A 322 32.30 -38.49 6.22
C GLN A 322 31.80 -38.34 4.77
N SER A 323 31.56 -37.11 4.33
CA SER A 323 31.01 -36.75 3.02
C SER A 323 32.02 -35.94 2.19
N ASP A 324 31.82 -35.89 0.87
CA ASP A 324 32.74 -35.20 -0.03
C ASP A 324 32.61 -33.67 0.11
N TYR A 325 33.75 -32.98 0.10
CA TYR A 325 33.91 -31.54 0.34
C TYR A 325 33.31 -31.03 1.67
N ALA A 326 33.01 -31.94 2.60
CA ALA A 326 32.37 -31.60 3.87
C ALA A 326 33.33 -30.99 4.89
N ILE A 327 32.76 -30.27 5.86
CA ILE A 327 33.50 -29.55 6.91
C ILE A 327 32.88 -29.86 8.27
N ALA A 328 33.62 -30.51 9.16
CA ALA A 328 33.28 -30.80 10.55
C ALA A 328 34.29 -30.10 11.49
N ILE A 329 33.87 -29.08 12.24
CA ILE A 329 34.75 -28.31 13.13
C ILE A 329 34.13 -28.16 14.52
N GLY A 330 34.60 -28.93 15.49
CA GLY A 330 34.13 -28.89 16.87
C GLY A 330 34.38 -30.18 17.66
N TYR A 331 34.15 -30.12 18.97
CA TYR A 331 34.10 -31.31 19.81
C TYR A 331 32.89 -32.18 19.41
N ASP A 332 33.12 -33.41 18.93
CA ASP A 332 32.10 -34.33 18.38
C ASP A 332 31.15 -33.71 17.31
N SER A 333 31.63 -32.76 16.48
CA SER A 333 30.86 -32.27 15.32
C SER A 333 30.82 -33.31 14.20
N ASN A 334 29.67 -33.60 13.59
CA ASN A 334 29.55 -34.70 12.62
C ASN A 334 28.79 -34.31 11.34
N VAL A 335 29.41 -34.63 10.19
CA VAL A 335 28.75 -34.68 8.88
C VAL A 335 28.62 -36.16 8.49
N PHE A 336 27.39 -36.67 8.51
CA PHE A 336 27.10 -38.10 8.34
C PHE A 336 26.84 -38.51 6.88
N PRO A 337 27.25 -39.73 6.44
CA PRO A 337 27.00 -40.22 5.10
C PRO A 337 25.64 -40.96 5.04
N ASN A 338 24.54 -40.22 4.82
CA ASN A 338 23.20 -40.82 4.74
C ASN A 338 22.70 -41.09 3.30
N ALA A 339 23.45 -40.68 2.28
CA ALA A 339 23.17 -41.00 0.88
C ALA A 339 24.45 -40.90 0.01
N PRO A 340 24.56 -41.67 -1.08
CA PRO A 340 25.48 -41.37 -2.16
C PRO A 340 25.21 -39.95 -2.69
N GLY A 341 26.24 -39.11 -2.77
CA GLY A 341 26.10 -37.71 -3.17
C GLY A 341 25.85 -36.73 -2.02
N ASN A 342 25.92 -37.13 -0.74
CA ASN A 342 26.11 -36.15 0.33
C ASN A 342 27.43 -35.39 0.09
N THR A 343 27.30 -34.10 -0.18
CA THR A 343 28.31 -33.18 -0.69
C THR A 343 28.09 -31.79 -0.11
N ASP A 344 29.16 -30.98 0.00
CA ASP A 344 29.12 -29.55 0.38
C ASP A 344 28.43 -29.27 1.74
N ALA A 345 28.47 -30.24 2.66
CA ALA A 345 27.79 -30.17 3.96
C ALA A 345 28.75 -29.70 5.09
N VAL A 346 28.28 -28.78 5.93
CA VAL A 346 29.06 -28.05 6.93
C VAL A 346 28.45 -28.22 8.32
N ALA A 347 29.26 -28.56 9.32
CA ALA A 347 28.90 -28.65 10.75
C ALA A 347 29.99 -28.01 11.62
N ILE A 348 29.70 -26.86 12.23
CA ILE A 348 30.67 -26.07 13.00
C ILE A 348 30.10 -25.73 14.39
N GLY A 349 30.74 -26.24 15.45
CA GLY A 349 30.30 -26.13 16.85
C GLY A 349 30.41 -27.45 17.59
N HIS A 350 30.38 -27.44 18.92
CA HIS A 350 30.36 -28.71 19.67
C HIS A 350 29.05 -29.47 19.37
N SER A 351 29.15 -30.76 19.05
CA SER A 351 28.02 -31.61 18.70
C SER A 351 27.10 -31.04 17.60
N ALA A 352 27.63 -30.17 16.73
CA ALA A 352 26.93 -29.70 15.53
C ALA A 352 26.79 -30.86 14.54
N GLY A 353 25.64 -30.98 13.89
CA GLY A 353 25.28 -32.16 13.09
C GLY A 353 24.65 -31.81 11.75
N SER A 354 25.15 -32.42 10.68
CA SER A 354 24.69 -32.21 9.30
C SER A 354 24.53 -33.55 8.59
N PHE A 355 23.30 -33.89 8.20
CA PHE A 355 22.89 -35.26 7.87
C PHE A 355 22.42 -35.46 6.41
N ALA A 356 22.44 -34.40 5.60
CA ALA A 356 21.96 -34.39 4.21
C ALA A 356 22.84 -33.48 3.33
N PRO A 357 22.75 -33.58 1.98
CA PRO A 357 23.55 -32.74 1.07
C PRO A 357 23.34 -31.25 1.32
N ARG A 358 24.39 -30.45 1.07
CA ARG A 358 24.33 -28.97 1.04
C ARG A 358 23.84 -28.32 2.36
N THR A 359 23.91 -29.05 3.46
CA THR A 359 23.45 -28.59 4.78
C THR A 359 24.47 -27.69 5.47
N VAL A 360 24.00 -26.75 6.30
CA VAL A 360 24.86 -25.86 7.09
C VAL A 360 24.38 -25.80 8.53
N SER A 361 25.14 -26.41 9.45
CA SER A 361 24.94 -26.32 10.89
C SER A 361 26.03 -25.48 11.54
N LEU A 362 25.66 -24.38 12.21
CA LEU A 362 26.59 -23.45 12.87
C LEU A 362 26.13 -23.09 14.29
N GLY A 363 26.73 -23.72 15.29
CA GLY A 363 26.45 -23.52 16.71
C GLY A 363 26.56 -24.81 17.53
N GLY A 364 26.62 -24.68 18.86
CA GLY A 364 26.58 -25.84 19.75
C GLY A 364 25.23 -26.56 19.62
N PHE A 365 25.25 -27.87 19.34
CA PHE A 365 24.04 -28.67 19.03
C PHE A 365 23.20 -28.17 17.84
N ALA A 366 23.77 -27.38 16.92
CA ALA A 366 23.06 -26.98 15.69
C ALA A 366 22.84 -28.21 14.79
N LEU A 367 21.60 -28.44 14.36
CA LEU A 367 21.19 -29.62 13.59
C LEU A 367 20.54 -29.25 12.25
N ALA A 368 21.00 -29.85 11.16
CA ALA A 368 20.42 -29.76 9.82
C ALA A 368 20.27 -31.17 9.21
N SER A 369 19.04 -31.54 8.82
CA SER A 369 18.70 -32.93 8.50
C SER A 369 18.04 -33.18 7.13
N GLY A 370 17.53 -32.13 6.46
CA GLY A 370 17.06 -32.22 5.07
C GLY A 370 18.02 -31.54 4.10
N ASP A 371 17.95 -31.90 2.81
CA ASP A 371 18.81 -31.35 1.75
C ASP A 371 18.66 -29.82 1.66
N GLY A 372 19.79 -29.12 1.58
CA GLY A 372 19.84 -27.65 1.60
C GLY A 372 19.45 -27.01 2.93
N GLY A 373 19.25 -27.80 4.00
CA GLY A 373 18.83 -27.31 5.31
C GLY A 373 19.89 -26.45 6.01
N ILE A 374 19.48 -25.31 6.57
CA ILE A 374 20.38 -24.35 7.23
C ILE A 374 19.96 -24.17 8.68
N SER A 375 20.88 -24.33 9.63
CA SER A 375 20.65 -24.28 11.07
C SER A 375 21.77 -23.48 11.75
N ILE A 376 21.47 -22.27 12.20
CA ILE A 376 22.47 -21.33 12.74
C ILE A 376 21.99 -20.81 14.10
N GLY A 377 22.60 -21.32 15.17
CA GLY A 377 22.23 -21.03 16.55
C GLY A 377 22.69 -22.15 17.50
N HIS A 378 22.68 -21.87 18.80
CA HIS A 378 22.79 -22.95 19.78
C HIS A 378 21.46 -23.71 19.83
N ASP A 379 21.49 -25.04 19.72
CA ASP A 379 20.30 -25.91 19.78
C ASP A 379 19.23 -25.55 18.72
N SER A 380 19.64 -24.99 17.57
CA SER A 380 18.75 -24.76 16.43
C SER A 380 18.53 -26.03 15.62
N THR A 381 17.37 -26.20 14.99
CA THR A 381 17.11 -27.37 14.12
C THR A 381 16.33 -27.03 12.86
N ALA A 382 16.90 -27.42 11.71
CA ALA A 382 16.23 -27.52 10.40
C ALA A 382 16.05 -29.00 10.04
N TYR A 383 14.84 -29.55 10.22
CA TYR A 383 14.58 -30.98 10.06
C TYR A 383 14.43 -31.47 8.62
N ASN A 384 13.87 -30.64 7.73
CA ASN A 384 13.41 -31.05 6.39
C ASN A 384 14.07 -30.23 5.27
N GLU A 385 13.82 -30.64 4.03
CA GLU A 385 14.38 -30.03 2.82
C GLU A 385 14.12 -28.52 2.75
N ASN A 386 15.09 -27.78 2.20
CA ASN A 386 15.11 -26.32 2.04
C ASN A 386 14.85 -25.49 3.32
N SER A 387 14.77 -26.13 4.49
CA SER A 387 14.28 -25.49 5.71
C SER A 387 15.39 -24.73 6.44
N VAL A 388 15.06 -23.56 6.99
CA VAL A 388 16.03 -22.60 7.54
C VAL A 388 15.68 -22.25 8.99
N ALA A 389 16.63 -22.43 9.91
CA ALA A 389 16.53 -22.10 11.33
C ALA A 389 17.66 -21.14 11.75
N LEU A 390 17.33 -19.87 12.00
CA LEU A 390 18.26 -18.80 12.37
C LEU A 390 17.93 -18.28 13.78
N GLY A 391 18.68 -18.70 14.79
CA GLY A 391 18.52 -18.30 16.19
C GLY A 391 18.65 -19.46 17.17
N ALA A 392 19.01 -19.18 18.43
CA ALA A 392 19.10 -20.24 19.44
C ALA A 392 17.73 -20.88 19.70
N ARG A 393 17.62 -22.21 19.63
CA ARG A 393 16.35 -22.97 19.69
C ARG A 393 15.35 -22.64 18.57
N ALA A 394 15.78 -21.99 17.48
CA ALA A 394 14.97 -21.84 16.27
C ALA A 394 14.65 -23.23 15.68
N THR A 395 13.38 -23.56 15.45
CA THR A 395 12.94 -24.93 15.09
C THR A 395 11.96 -24.93 13.92
N THR A 396 12.30 -25.62 12.82
CA THR A 396 11.40 -25.81 11.66
C THR A 396 10.43 -26.98 11.89
N SER A 397 9.47 -27.16 10.98
CA SER A 397 8.54 -28.30 10.97
C SER A 397 9.31 -29.62 10.96
N ARG A 398 8.78 -30.62 11.68
CA ARG A 398 9.32 -31.99 11.67
C ARG A 398 8.78 -32.86 10.54
N PHE A 399 7.69 -32.45 9.88
CA PHE A 399 6.97 -33.27 8.91
C PHE A 399 6.82 -32.60 7.54
N ASN A 400 7.15 -31.32 7.41
CA ASN A 400 6.98 -30.50 6.21
C ASN A 400 8.28 -29.75 5.88
N GLY A 401 8.57 -29.58 4.59
CA GLY A 401 9.72 -28.83 4.08
C GLY A 401 9.51 -27.31 4.07
N ASP A 402 10.46 -26.62 3.43
CA ASP A 402 10.38 -25.21 3.00
C ASP A 402 10.05 -24.19 4.11
N SER A 403 10.28 -24.59 5.36
CA SER A 403 9.96 -23.81 6.56
C SER A 403 11.10 -22.86 6.92
N THR A 404 10.81 -21.57 7.14
CA THR A 404 11.80 -20.54 7.50
C THR A 404 11.57 -19.98 8.90
N VAL A 405 12.62 -19.91 9.72
CA VAL A 405 12.58 -19.43 11.10
C VAL A 405 13.73 -18.46 11.33
N VAL A 406 13.42 -17.26 11.84
CA VAL A 406 14.40 -16.18 12.11
C VAL A 406 14.12 -15.55 13.48
N GLY A 407 14.65 -16.14 14.53
CA GLY A 407 14.51 -15.67 15.91
C GLY A 407 14.85 -16.78 16.91
N ALA A 408 15.42 -16.42 18.06
CA ALA A 408 15.55 -17.39 19.15
C ALA A 408 14.16 -17.83 19.66
N ASP A 409 14.02 -19.09 20.04
CA ASP A 409 12.77 -19.75 20.46
C ASP A 409 11.63 -19.72 19.42
N ALA A 410 11.88 -19.30 18.18
CA ALA A 410 10.88 -19.23 17.12
C ALA A 410 10.61 -20.61 16.48
N GLN A 411 9.38 -20.83 16.01
CA GLN A 411 8.92 -22.14 15.53
C GLN A 411 8.01 -22.03 14.29
N ALA A 412 8.34 -22.71 13.19
CA ALA A 412 7.50 -22.77 11.99
C ALA A 412 7.02 -24.20 11.73
N ASN A 413 5.81 -24.54 12.17
CA ASN A 413 5.33 -25.93 12.27
C ASN A 413 4.40 -26.35 11.11
N GLY A 414 4.68 -26.01 9.85
CA GLY A 414 3.83 -26.39 8.70
C GLY A 414 4.46 -26.10 7.33
N VAL A 415 3.82 -26.54 6.24
CA VAL A 415 4.26 -26.31 4.84
C VAL A 415 4.42 -24.81 4.57
N ASP A 416 5.51 -24.39 3.92
CA ASP A 416 5.83 -22.98 3.59
C ASP A 416 5.73 -22.00 4.79
N ALA A 417 5.88 -22.49 6.02
CA ALA A 417 5.66 -21.68 7.22
C ALA A 417 6.85 -20.76 7.52
N VAL A 418 6.58 -19.49 7.84
CA VAL A 418 7.61 -18.47 8.10
C VAL A 418 7.45 -17.83 9.47
N ALA A 419 8.40 -17.99 10.38
CA ALA A 419 8.37 -17.42 11.74
C ALA A 419 9.54 -16.45 11.98
N ILE A 420 9.29 -15.14 12.02
CA ILE A 420 10.32 -14.10 12.13
C ILE A 420 10.10 -13.26 13.39
N GLY A 421 11.01 -13.38 14.36
CA GLY A 421 11.01 -12.69 15.65
C GLY A 421 11.20 -13.65 16.83
N TYR A 422 11.74 -13.16 17.94
CA TYR A 422 11.92 -13.97 19.17
C TYR A 422 10.59 -14.61 19.62
N GLY A 423 10.54 -15.93 19.76
CA GLY A 423 9.33 -16.67 20.11
C GLY A 423 8.18 -16.57 19.09
N ALA A 424 8.42 -16.09 17.86
CA ALA A 424 7.40 -16.07 16.80
C ALA A 424 7.03 -17.49 16.39
N LYS A 425 5.74 -17.74 16.10
CA LYS A 425 5.22 -19.09 15.95
C LYS A 425 4.20 -19.23 14.82
N VAL A 426 4.38 -20.22 13.96
CA VAL A 426 3.38 -20.70 13.00
C VAL A 426 2.94 -22.10 13.42
N GLY A 427 1.63 -22.31 13.57
CA GLY A 427 1.03 -23.60 13.97
C GLY A 427 1.51 -24.13 15.33
N SER A 428 1.23 -25.41 15.60
CA SER A 428 1.77 -26.11 16.78
C SER A 428 2.34 -27.46 16.36
N TRP A 429 3.25 -28.03 17.16
CA TRP A 429 3.78 -29.38 16.88
C TRP A 429 2.68 -30.47 16.84
N VAL A 430 1.59 -30.30 17.60
CA VAL A 430 0.44 -31.23 17.58
C VAL A 430 -0.38 -31.06 16.30
N ASP A 431 -0.34 -29.91 15.66
CA ASP A 431 -1.01 -29.68 14.38
C ASP A 431 -0.10 -30.07 13.21
N ASP A 432 1.22 -29.90 13.33
CA ASP A 432 2.26 -30.41 12.41
C ASP A 432 2.20 -31.93 12.27
N ALA A 433 2.23 -32.64 13.41
CA ALA A 433 2.19 -34.11 13.48
C ALA A 433 0.88 -34.75 12.96
N TRP A 434 -0.17 -33.94 12.75
CA TRP A 434 -1.46 -34.37 12.22
C TRP A 434 -1.81 -33.69 10.88
N ASN A 435 -0.86 -32.96 10.27
CA ASN A 435 -1.03 -32.16 9.05
C ASN A 435 -2.28 -31.23 9.07
N ARG A 436 -2.45 -30.53 10.20
CA ARG A 436 -3.52 -29.54 10.48
C ARG A 436 -2.96 -28.13 10.73
N SER A 437 -1.64 -27.94 10.66
CA SER A 437 -0.99 -26.65 10.85
C SER A 437 -1.27 -25.66 9.71
N ALA A 438 -1.06 -24.37 10.01
CA ALA A 438 -1.18 -23.29 9.04
C ALA A 438 -0.11 -23.37 7.94
N SER A 439 -0.54 -23.69 6.72
CA SER A 439 0.30 -23.71 5.52
C SER A 439 0.46 -22.32 4.89
N SER A 440 1.64 -22.02 4.33
CA SER A 440 1.95 -20.76 3.64
C SER A 440 1.59 -19.53 4.50
N ALA A 441 1.93 -19.62 5.79
CA ALA A 441 1.55 -18.67 6.82
C ALA A 441 2.78 -18.05 7.50
N VAL A 442 2.69 -16.75 7.78
CA VAL A 442 3.80 -15.93 8.26
C VAL A 442 3.46 -15.36 9.64
N ALA A 443 4.29 -15.63 10.65
CA ALA A 443 4.28 -14.95 11.94
C ALA A 443 5.43 -13.94 11.99
N LEU A 444 5.11 -12.65 12.08
CA LEU A 444 6.07 -11.55 11.97
C LEU A 444 6.07 -10.68 13.24
N GLY A 445 7.24 -10.53 13.86
CA GLY A 445 7.43 -9.88 15.17
C GLY A 445 7.49 -10.88 16.33
N ALA A 446 8.14 -10.49 17.42
CA ALA A 446 8.35 -11.36 18.58
C ALA A 446 7.02 -11.82 19.21
N HIS A 447 6.90 -13.10 19.57
CA HIS A 447 5.68 -13.74 20.08
C HIS A 447 4.44 -13.60 19.16
N SER A 448 4.60 -13.25 17.88
CA SER A 448 3.48 -13.29 16.92
C SER A 448 3.05 -14.74 16.67
N TYR A 449 1.76 -14.99 16.56
CA TYR A 449 1.20 -16.31 16.33
C TYR A 449 0.35 -16.35 15.05
N ALA A 450 0.69 -17.25 14.12
CA ALA A 450 -0.07 -17.52 12.90
C ALA A 450 -0.66 -18.94 12.96
N PHE A 451 -1.98 -19.02 13.09
CA PHE A 451 -2.74 -20.27 13.23
C PHE A 451 -3.70 -20.52 12.05
N ARG A 452 -3.57 -19.76 10.95
CA ARG A 452 -4.42 -19.84 9.76
C ARG A 452 -3.55 -19.89 8.50
N SER A 453 -3.81 -20.85 7.62
CA SER A 453 -3.12 -20.91 6.32
C SER A 453 -3.32 -19.64 5.50
N ASN A 454 -2.35 -19.29 4.65
CA ASN A 454 -2.38 -18.12 3.76
C ASN A 454 -2.63 -16.79 4.51
N THR A 455 -1.98 -16.58 5.66
CA THR A 455 -2.07 -15.32 6.41
C THR A 455 -0.73 -14.79 6.89
N VAL A 456 -0.62 -13.46 7.00
CA VAL A 456 0.48 -12.79 7.73
C VAL A 456 -0.08 -12.28 9.06
N SER A 457 0.44 -12.79 10.17
CA SER A 457 0.08 -12.37 11.53
C SER A 457 1.21 -11.54 12.14
N VAL A 458 0.94 -10.27 12.44
CA VAL A 458 1.89 -9.34 13.08
C VAL A 458 1.82 -9.36 14.63
N GLY A 459 1.10 -10.31 15.22
CA GLY A 459 0.92 -10.42 16.66
C GLY A 459 0.18 -11.69 17.08
N ASP A 460 -0.39 -11.68 18.28
CA ASP A 460 -1.34 -12.69 18.76
C ASP A 460 -2.48 -11.99 19.52
N VAL A 461 -3.66 -11.96 18.90
CA VAL A 461 -4.85 -11.31 19.48
C VAL A 461 -5.35 -12.08 20.72
N GLN A 462 -5.13 -13.39 20.82
CA GLN A 462 -5.54 -14.18 21.98
C GLN A 462 -4.67 -13.89 23.20
N ALA A 463 -3.38 -13.59 22.99
CA ALA A 463 -2.46 -13.08 24.01
C ALA A 463 -2.56 -11.55 24.24
N GLY A 464 -3.49 -10.84 23.58
CA GLY A 464 -3.64 -9.38 23.64
C GLY A 464 -2.51 -8.59 22.94
N LEU A 465 -1.65 -9.26 22.18
CA LEU A 465 -0.43 -8.74 21.57
C LEU A 465 -0.71 -8.27 20.13
N THR A 466 -1.14 -7.01 19.95
CA THR A 466 -1.31 -6.41 18.61
C THR A 466 -0.15 -5.46 18.26
N ARG A 467 0.01 -5.13 16.97
CA ARG A 467 1.06 -4.22 16.47
C ARG A 467 0.52 -3.23 15.46
N GLN A 468 1.03 -2.01 15.52
CA GLN A 468 0.88 -1.02 14.46
C GLN A 468 1.84 -1.35 13.32
N ILE A 469 1.33 -1.35 12.08
CA ILE A 469 2.16 -1.40 10.87
C ILE A 469 2.33 0.05 10.40
N THR A 470 3.57 0.54 10.42
CA THR A 470 3.90 1.93 10.08
C THR A 470 4.60 2.01 8.71
N SER A 471 4.74 3.21 8.16
CA SER A 471 5.34 3.46 6.83
C SER A 471 4.60 2.79 5.66
N VAL A 472 3.32 2.46 5.83
CA VAL A 472 2.46 1.92 4.77
C VAL A 472 2.10 3.04 3.79
N ALA A 473 2.59 2.92 2.55
CA ALA A 473 2.22 3.81 1.45
C ALA A 473 0.70 3.75 1.16
N ALA A 474 0.18 4.72 0.41
CA ALA A 474 -1.21 4.65 -0.03
C ALA A 474 -1.34 3.52 -1.08
N GLY A 475 -2.21 2.54 -0.81
CA GLY A 475 -2.45 1.42 -1.73
C GLY A 475 -3.02 1.89 -3.06
N THR A 476 -2.47 1.39 -4.16
CA THR A 476 -2.85 1.71 -5.54
C THR A 476 -3.57 0.57 -6.24
N GLU A 477 -3.28 -0.67 -5.88
CA GLU A 477 -3.92 -1.89 -6.38
C GLU A 477 -4.99 -2.41 -5.40
N ALA A 478 -5.93 -3.21 -5.91
CA ALA A 478 -7.06 -3.73 -5.12
C ALA A 478 -6.66 -4.71 -3.99
N THR A 479 -5.39 -5.14 -3.96
CA THR A 479 -4.82 -6.04 -2.95
C THR A 479 -3.89 -5.33 -1.94
N ASP A 480 -3.67 -4.02 -2.09
CA ASP A 480 -2.77 -3.26 -1.22
C ASP A 480 -3.38 -2.98 0.16
N ALA A 481 -2.51 -2.79 1.16
CA ALA A 481 -2.93 -2.36 2.48
C ALA A 481 -3.36 -0.88 2.47
N VAL A 482 -4.64 -0.61 2.73
CA VAL A 482 -5.19 0.74 2.87
C VAL A 482 -4.59 1.43 4.10
N ASN A 483 -3.96 2.60 3.90
CA ASN A 483 -3.40 3.37 5.01
C ASN A 483 -4.40 4.37 5.63
N VAL A 484 -4.06 4.92 6.79
CA VAL A 484 -4.96 5.80 7.56
C VAL A 484 -5.36 7.06 6.77
N ALA A 485 -4.45 7.64 5.97
CA ALA A 485 -4.76 8.81 5.15
C ALA A 485 -5.78 8.53 4.03
N GLN A 486 -5.79 7.32 3.47
CA GLN A 486 -6.84 6.88 2.54
C GLN A 486 -8.19 6.72 3.25
N LEU A 487 -8.19 6.14 4.46
CA LEU A 487 -9.40 6.02 5.27
C LEU A 487 -9.95 7.39 5.72
N ASP A 488 -9.08 8.32 6.09
CA ASP A 488 -9.46 9.70 6.41
C ASP A 488 -9.96 10.46 5.17
N THR A 489 -9.48 10.12 3.97
CA THR A 489 -10.06 10.64 2.71
C THR A 489 -11.50 10.14 2.51
N VAL A 490 -11.80 8.88 2.85
CA VAL A 490 -13.18 8.36 2.86
C VAL A 490 -14.03 9.03 3.95
N ARG A 491 -13.46 9.28 5.14
CA ARG A 491 -14.11 10.02 6.25
C ARG A 491 -14.40 11.49 5.90
N ALA A 492 -13.54 12.12 5.12
CA ALA A 492 -13.75 13.46 4.55
C ALA A 492 -14.82 13.45 3.44
N ALA A 493 -15.03 12.32 2.77
CA ALA A 493 -16.14 12.16 1.83
C ALA A 493 -17.49 11.95 2.56
N THR A 494 -17.54 11.14 3.63
CA THR A 494 -18.80 10.93 4.38
C THR A 494 -19.27 12.19 5.11
N SER A 495 -18.36 12.97 5.71
CA SER A 495 -18.70 14.27 6.32
C SER A 495 -19.19 15.33 5.32
N ARG A 496 -19.02 15.12 4.01
CA ARG A 496 -19.67 15.91 2.95
C ARG A 496 -21.07 15.41 2.59
N ILE A 497 -21.39 14.15 2.87
CA ILE A 497 -22.74 13.58 2.70
C ILE A 497 -23.67 14.09 3.82
N ASP A 498 -23.15 14.26 5.04
CA ASP A 498 -23.86 14.95 6.14
C ASP A 498 -24.33 16.36 5.75
N GLY A 499 -23.65 17.02 4.80
CA GLY A 499 -24.03 18.32 4.24
C GLY A 499 -25.22 18.31 3.27
N TYR A 500 -25.65 17.12 2.79
CA TYR A 500 -26.81 16.95 1.90
C TYR A 500 -27.92 16.08 2.51
N LEU A 501 -27.59 15.16 3.42
CA LEU A 501 -28.53 14.38 4.22
C LEU A 501 -28.14 14.49 5.70
N ALA A 502 -28.53 15.60 6.32
CA ALA A 502 -28.09 15.98 7.66
C ALA A 502 -28.77 15.18 8.78
N VAL A 503 -28.34 13.92 8.99
CA VAL A 503 -28.60 13.17 10.22
C VAL A 503 -27.56 13.58 11.27
N THR A 504 -27.62 14.83 11.72
CA THR A 504 -26.66 15.40 12.69
C THR A 504 -26.64 14.58 13.98
N PRO A 505 -25.49 14.06 14.44
CA PRO A 505 -25.42 13.35 15.71
C PRO A 505 -25.74 14.29 16.87
N ALA A 506 -26.37 13.77 17.92
CA ALA A 506 -26.91 14.55 19.02
C ALA A 506 -25.81 15.10 19.95
N THR A 507 -25.23 16.25 19.60
CA THR A 507 -24.65 17.18 20.57
C THR A 507 -25.77 18.01 21.22
N THR A 508 -25.58 18.45 22.46
CA THR A 508 -26.67 18.87 23.38
C THR A 508 -27.33 20.24 23.10
N ASP A 509 -27.08 20.84 21.93
CA ASP A 509 -27.64 22.15 21.57
C ASP A 509 -28.92 22.02 20.74
N ALA A 510 -29.89 22.91 21.02
CA ALA A 510 -31.28 22.79 20.58
C ALA A 510 -31.54 23.16 19.09
N THR A 511 -30.65 22.74 18.19
CA THR A 511 -30.70 23.06 16.74
C THR A 511 -30.68 21.84 15.81
N ALA A 512 -30.56 20.63 16.35
CA ALA A 512 -30.53 19.38 15.57
C ALA A 512 -31.90 19.02 14.94
N ALA A 513 -31.90 18.17 13.91
CA ALA A 513 -33.10 17.53 13.38
C ALA A 513 -33.51 16.31 14.25
N SER A 514 -34.81 16.07 14.41
CA SER A 514 -35.35 15.07 15.35
C SER A 514 -36.43 14.20 14.68
N ALA A 515 -36.07 13.02 14.21
CA ALA A 515 -37.01 11.98 13.78
C ALA A 515 -37.23 10.97 14.93
N GLN A 516 -38.42 10.97 15.54
CA GLN A 516 -38.78 10.09 16.67
C GLN A 516 -39.84 9.05 16.31
N GLY A 517 -40.63 9.29 15.26
CA GLY A 517 -41.61 8.34 14.77
C GLY A 517 -40.99 7.15 14.05
N GLN A 518 -41.62 5.98 14.17
CA GLN A 518 -41.22 4.79 13.39
C GLN A 518 -41.31 5.08 11.88
N GLY A 519 -40.18 5.00 11.17
CA GLY A 519 -40.09 5.35 9.75
C GLY A 519 -40.21 6.85 9.43
N ALA A 520 -40.03 7.73 10.41
CA ALA A 520 -40.07 9.18 10.20
C ALA A 520 -38.80 9.75 9.54
N MET A 521 -38.94 10.90 8.87
CA MET A 521 -37.85 11.63 8.20
C MET A 521 -37.82 13.09 8.68
N ALA A 522 -36.67 13.58 9.12
CA ALA A 522 -36.46 14.97 9.51
C ALA A 522 -35.23 15.54 8.77
N LEU A 523 -35.37 16.69 8.11
CA LEU A 523 -34.31 17.30 7.28
C LEU A 523 -34.30 18.83 7.43
N GLY A 524 -33.25 19.36 8.07
CA GLY A 524 -33.05 20.79 8.33
C GLY A 524 -33.00 21.11 9.82
N GLY A 525 -32.30 22.19 10.19
CA GLY A 525 -32.09 22.58 11.59
C GLY A 525 -33.40 22.77 12.35
N ALA A 526 -33.46 22.23 13.58
CA ALA A 526 -34.63 22.18 14.45
C ALA A 526 -35.89 21.51 13.84
N SER A 527 -35.80 20.79 12.71
CA SER A 527 -36.94 20.04 12.16
C SER A 527 -37.30 18.85 13.07
N SER A 528 -38.59 18.52 13.18
CA SER A 528 -39.10 17.54 14.13
C SER A 528 -40.21 16.69 13.52
N ALA A 529 -39.95 15.39 13.32
CA ALA A 529 -40.89 14.41 12.80
C ALA A 529 -41.20 13.38 13.90
N LEU A 530 -42.31 13.61 14.62
CA LEU A 530 -42.69 12.84 15.82
C LEU A 530 -43.66 11.70 15.52
N GLY A 531 -44.51 11.85 14.51
CA GLY A 531 -45.46 10.81 14.10
C GLY A 531 -44.79 9.67 13.34
N ALA A 532 -45.30 8.44 13.49
CA ALA A 532 -44.85 7.33 12.65
C ALA A 532 -45.09 7.64 11.16
N SER A 533 -44.12 7.36 10.30
CA SER A 533 -44.07 7.75 8.89
C SER A 533 -44.25 9.25 8.61
N ALA A 534 -44.00 10.13 9.58
CA ALA A 534 -44.08 11.58 9.38
C ALA A 534 -42.82 12.14 8.69
N THR A 535 -42.98 13.19 7.87
CA THR A 535 -41.88 13.81 7.12
C THR A 535 -41.80 15.31 7.40
N ALA A 536 -40.73 15.78 8.03
CA ALA A 536 -40.46 17.20 8.31
C ALA A 536 -39.24 17.68 7.49
N VAL A 537 -39.44 18.65 6.60
CA VAL A 537 -38.37 19.22 5.76
C VAL A 537 -38.41 20.74 5.82
N GLY A 538 -37.31 21.36 6.27
CA GLY A 538 -37.16 22.81 6.42
C GLY A 538 -36.83 23.23 7.84
N PHE A 539 -36.26 24.44 8.00
CA PHE A 539 -35.87 24.96 9.32
C PHE A 539 -37.08 25.09 10.25
N ASN A 540 -37.01 24.42 11.40
CA ASN A 540 -38.08 24.34 12.41
C ASN A 540 -39.43 23.85 11.84
N ALA A 541 -39.41 22.95 10.85
CA ALA A 541 -40.60 22.24 10.37
C ALA A 541 -41.04 21.16 11.38
N SER A 542 -42.34 21.00 11.63
CA SER A 542 -42.88 20.08 12.65
C SER A 542 -43.98 19.19 12.08
N SER A 543 -43.74 17.87 12.03
CA SER A 543 -44.67 16.86 11.52
C SER A 543 -45.01 15.89 12.66
N VAL A 544 -46.15 16.11 13.32
CA VAL A 544 -46.50 15.47 14.61
C VAL A 544 -47.48 14.31 14.42
N GLY A 545 -48.42 14.41 13.47
CA GLY A 545 -49.38 13.34 13.22
C GLY A 545 -48.76 12.13 12.52
N GLN A 546 -49.33 10.94 12.72
CA GLN A 546 -48.96 9.75 11.93
C GLN A 546 -49.18 10.02 10.43
N SER A 547 -48.24 9.59 9.59
CA SER A 547 -48.22 9.78 8.14
C SER A 547 -48.43 11.25 7.70
N SER A 548 -48.00 12.22 8.52
CA SER A 548 -48.07 13.64 8.20
C SER A 548 -46.87 14.11 7.36
N SER A 549 -46.97 15.29 6.73
CA SER A 549 -45.84 15.89 6.01
C SER A 549 -45.81 17.41 6.16
N ALA A 550 -44.74 17.94 6.74
CA ALA A 550 -44.47 19.37 6.90
C ALA A 550 -43.26 19.78 6.04
N LEU A 551 -43.50 20.49 4.93
CA LEU A 551 -42.52 20.79 3.88
C LEU A 551 -42.38 22.32 3.70
N GLY A 552 -41.55 22.94 4.53
CA GLY A 552 -41.26 24.38 4.54
C GLY A 552 -40.72 24.85 5.89
N SER A 553 -40.03 26.00 5.91
CA SER A 553 -39.60 26.58 7.19
C SER A 553 -40.83 26.91 8.05
N LEU A 554 -40.80 26.53 9.33
CA LEU A 554 -41.94 26.72 10.26
C LEU A 554 -43.26 26.06 9.79
N ALA A 555 -43.23 25.13 8.83
CA ALA A 555 -44.42 24.36 8.43
C ALA A 555 -44.81 23.39 9.56
N VAL A 556 -46.12 23.26 9.85
CA VAL A 556 -46.63 22.41 10.94
C VAL A 556 -47.76 21.51 10.46
N ALA A 557 -47.49 20.20 10.36
CA ALA A 557 -48.47 19.16 10.07
C ALA A 557 -48.78 18.35 11.34
N ALA A 558 -49.76 18.83 12.12
CA ALA A 558 -50.07 18.28 13.44
C ALA A 558 -51.13 17.17 13.41
N GLY A 559 -52.02 17.16 12.42
CA GLY A 559 -53.06 16.15 12.27
C GLY A 559 -52.56 14.83 11.68
N GLU A 560 -53.27 13.73 11.96
CA GLU A 560 -53.01 12.44 11.31
C GLU A 560 -53.28 12.56 9.79
N ARG A 561 -52.37 12.03 8.95
CA ARG A 561 -52.42 12.15 7.48
C ARG A 561 -52.53 13.60 6.97
N SER A 562 -52.08 14.58 7.76
CA SER A 562 -52.13 16.01 7.39
C SER A 562 -50.89 16.46 6.60
N VAL A 563 -51.06 17.47 5.74
CA VAL A 563 -50.02 17.97 4.84
C VAL A 563 -49.91 19.49 4.96
N ALA A 564 -48.73 20.01 5.33
CA ALA A 564 -48.41 21.43 5.39
C ALA A 564 -47.24 21.74 4.45
N VAL A 565 -47.42 22.64 3.47
CA VAL A 565 -46.42 22.97 2.45
C VAL A 565 -46.24 24.49 2.33
N ALA A 566 -44.98 24.90 2.18
CA ALA A 566 -44.46 26.28 2.21
C ALA A 566 -44.41 26.91 3.62
N SER A 567 -43.73 28.07 3.69
CA SER A 567 -43.31 28.70 4.94
C SER A 567 -44.48 29.06 5.85
N GLY A 568 -44.43 28.69 7.13
CA GLY A 568 -45.48 29.01 8.11
C GLY A 568 -46.84 28.34 7.88
N SER A 569 -46.94 27.39 6.94
CA SER A 569 -48.17 26.62 6.70
C SER A 569 -48.53 25.75 7.91
N ARG A 570 -49.82 25.58 8.20
CA ARG A 570 -50.31 24.83 9.36
C ARG A 570 -51.51 23.95 9.01
N ALA A 571 -51.32 22.64 8.99
CA ALA A 571 -52.39 21.65 8.91
C ALA A 571 -52.61 21.02 10.29
N ALA A 572 -53.67 21.45 10.98
CA ALA A 572 -53.86 21.20 12.41
C ALA A 572 -54.75 19.98 12.74
N ALA A 573 -55.58 19.53 11.80
CA ALA A 573 -56.56 18.45 11.99
C ALA A 573 -56.32 17.25 11.06
N THR A 574 -56.94 16.11 11.38
CA THR A 574 -56.82 14.88 10.59
C THR A 574 -57.25 15.10 9.14
N GLY A 575 -56.43 14.65 8.19
CA GLY A 575 -56.64 14.82 6.75
C GLY A 575 -56.51 16.26 6.22
N ALA A 576 -56.17 17.24 7.08
CA ALA A 576 -56.10 18.64 6.66
C ALA A 576 -54.90 18.92 5.73
N SER A 577 -55.09 19.78 4.74
CA SER A 577 -54.08 20.13 3.73
C SER A 577 -53.89 21.66 3.63
N ALA A 578 -52.78 22.16 4.14
CA ALA A 578 -52.37 23.57 4.14
C ALA A 578 -51.26 23.79 3.11
N LEU A 579 -51.57 24.41 1.97
CA LEU A 579 -50.73 24.46 0.77
C LEU A 579 -50.47 25.91 0.35
N GLY A 580 -49.62 26.62 1.08
CA GLY A 580 -49.28 28.01 0.83
C GLY A 580 -48.60 28.70 2.02
N ALA A 581 -47.89 29.80 1.76
CA ALA A 581 -47.27 30.56 2.85
C ALA A 581 -48.34 31.10 3.81
N ASP A 582 -48.15 30.87 5.11
CA ASP A 582 -49.09 31.25 6.18
C ASP A 582 -50.52 30.68 6.01
N SER A 583 -50.71 29.59 5.26
CA SER A 583 -52.02 28.92 5.13
C SER A 583 -52.37 28.09 6.36
N SER A 584 -53.61 28.16 6.85
CA SER A 584 -54.11 27.33 7.96
C SER A 584 -55.26 26.44 7.50
N ALA A 585 -55.11 25.13 7.68
CA ALA A 585 -56.16 24.12 7.51
C ALA A 585 -56.44 23.46 8.87
N SER A 586 -57.54 23.85 9.50
CA SER A 586 -57.88 23.53 10.89
C SER A 586 -59.12 22.66 11.05
N GLY A 587 -59.95 22.54 10.02
CA GLY A 587 -61.07 21.58 9.98
C GLY A 587 -60.60 20.18 9.57
N VAL A 588 -61.31 19.13 10.02
CA VAL A 588 -61.08 17.75 9.57
C VAL A 588 -61.30 17.68 8.04
N ASN A 589 -60.39 17.01 7.33
CA ASN A 589 -60.30 16.96 5.86
C ASN A 589 -60.28 18.33 5.14
N SER A 590 -60.06 19.45 5.85
CA SER A 590 -60.11 20.78 5.24
C SER A 590 -58.90 21.03 4.33
N THR A 591 -59.11 21.78 3.25
CA THR A 591 -58.05 22.23 2.35
C THR A 591 -57.95 23.76 2.39
N ALA A 592 -56.74 24.28 2.59
CA ALA A 592 -56.43 25.71 2.55
C ALA A 592 -55.23 25.92 1.63
N MET A 593 -55.44 26.41 0.41
CA MET A 593 -54.41 26.51 -0.63
C MET A 593 -54.28 27.95 -1.15
N GLY A 594 -53.06 28.50 -1.04
CA GLY A 594 -52.74 29.90 -1.32
C GLY A 594 -52.33 30.67 -0.07
N ARG A 595 -51.68 31.83 -0.27
CA ARG A 595 -51.09 32.63 0.82
C ARG A 595 -52.17 33.16 1.78
N GLN A 596 -51.94 33.03 3.09
CA GLN A 596 -52.87 33.46 4.15
C GLN A 596 -54.31 32.90 4.03
N THR A 597 -54.49 31.69 3.49
CA THR A 597 -55.80 31.01 3.50
C THR A 597 -56.14 30.46 4.90
N ASN A 598 -57.42 30.39 5.24
CA ASN A 598 -57.87 29.85 6.53
C ASN A 598 -59.14 29.00 6.39
N SER A 599 -59.02 27.67 6.40
CA SER A 599 -60.13 26.74 6.34
C SER A 599 -60.35 26.06 7.69
N ILE A 600 -61.48 26.38 8.36
CA ILE A 600 -61.80 25.92 9.72
C ILE A 600 -62.95 24.90 9.70
N GLY A 601 -63.89 25.00 8.75
CA GLY A 601 -65.00 24.06 8.62
C GLY A 601 -64.53 22.65 8.20
N GLU A 602 -65.23 21.63 8.70
CA GLU A 602 -65.04 20.23 8.27
C GLU A 602 -65.30 20.10 6.76
N ASN A 603 -64.46 19.33 6.06
CA ASN A 603 -64.41 19.20 4.60
C ASN A 603 -64.31 20.55 3.84
N GLY A 604 -64.00 21.66 4.53
CA GLY A 604 -64.03 23.00 3.97
C GLY A 604 -62.84 23.28 3.03
N VAL A 605 -63.10 23.90 1.88
CA VAL A 605 -62.09 24.17 0.83
C VAL A 605 -61.91 25.68 0.61
N ALA A 606 -60.78 26.23 1.07
CA ALA A 606 -60.37 27.61 0.84
C ALA A 606 -59.25 27.69 -0.22
N LEU A 607 -59.55 28.31 -1.37
CA LEU A 607 -58.64 28.41 -2.53
C LEU A 607 -58.40 29.87 -2.94
N GLY A 608 -57.15 30.33 -2.86
CA GLY A 608 -56.71 31.67 -3.28
C GLY A 608 -56.40 32.64 -2.13
N TYR A 609 -55.68 33.73 -2.43
CA TYR A 609 -55.16 34.67 -1.42
C TYR A 609 -56.22 35.16 -0.42
N ASN A 610 -55.97 34.99 0.88
CA ASN A 610 -56.87 35.43 1.96
C ASN A 610 -58.32 34.91 1.83
N SER A 611 -58.53 33.75 1.18
CA SER A 611 -59.83 33.08 1.19
C SER A 611 -60.03 32.30 2.49
N PHE A 612 -61.28 32.14 2.92
CA PHE A 612 -61.60 31.48 4.17
C PHE A 612 -62.88 30.65 4.14
N VAL A 613 -62.91 29.60 4.95
CA VAL A 613 -64.11 28.84 5.31
C VAL A 613 -64.22 28.86 6.84
N ARG A 614 -65.33 29.37 7.37
CA ARG A 614 -65.57 29.41 8.82
C ARG A 614 -65.95 28.03 9.35
N GLU A 615 -65.83 27.86 10.67
CA GLU A 615 -66.25 26.67 11.41
C GLU A 615 -67.69 26.23 11.11
N SER A 616 -68.61 27.19 10.98
CA SER A 616 -70.02 26.97 10.58
C SER A 616 -70.22 26.56 9.11
N GLY A 617 -69.17 26.61 8.29
CA GLY A 617 -69.17 26.26 6.88
C GLY A 617 -68.69 24.83 6.63
N SER A 618 -69.34 23.83 7.24
CA SER A 618 -69.06 22.43 6.89
C SER A 618 -69.39 22.17 5.41
N ASN A 619 -68.58 21.36 4.74
CA ASN A 619 -68.60 21.09 3.29
C ASN A 619 -68.48 22.34 2.38
N ALA A 620 -68.19 23.52 2.92
CA ALA A 620 -68.28 24.77 2.17
C ALA A 620 -67.00 25.10 1.38
N VAL A 621 -67.17 25.75 0.23
CA VAL A 621 -66.10 26.02 -0.74
C VAL A 621 -65.96 27.53 -0.98
N ALA A 622 -64.76 28.09 -0.76
CA ALA A 622 -64.41 29.47 -1.03
C ALA A 622 -63.31 29.55 -2.09
N LEU A 623 -63.69 29.83 -3.35
CA LEU A 623 -62.81 29.81 -4.51
C LEU A 623 -62.60 31.22 -5.07
N GLY A 624 -61.47 31.84 -4.71
CA GLY A 624 -61.04 33.15 -5.20
C GLY A 624 -60.42 34.02 -4.11
N ALA A 625 -59.60 35.00 -4.50
CA ALA A 625 -58.94 35.88 -3.52
C ALA A 625 -59.98 36.67 -2.68
N ASN A 626 -59.87 36.59 -1.35
CA ASN A 626 -60.84 37.11 -0.38
C ASN A 626 -62.25 36.49 -0.44
N ALA A 627 -62.45 35.35 -1.10
CA ALA A 627 -63.71 34.60 -1.05
C ALA A 627 -63.93 34.05 0.37
N GLY A 628 -65.16 34.06 0.88
CA GLY A 628 -65.46 33.70 2.26
C GLY A 628 -66.76 32.92 2.41
N ALA A 629 -66.65 31.63 2.76
CA ALA A 629 -67.82 30.79 3.01
C ALA A 629 -68.12 30.65 4.50
N SER A 630 -69.38 30.83 4.89
CA SER A 630 -69.81 30.80 6.31
C SER A 630 -71.04 29.92 6.59
N GLY A 631 -71.85 29.60 5.57
CA GLY A 631 -72.94 28.63 5.69
C GLY A 631 -72.50 27.23 5.26
N ALA A 632 -73.09 26.18 5.84
CA ALA A 632 -72.84 24.80 5.44
C ALA A 632 -73.26 24.54 3.98
N ASP A 633 -72.60 23.60 3.31
CA ASP A 633 -72.93 23.16 1.94
C ASP A 633 -73.02 24.32 0.93
N SER A 634 -72.21 25.37 1.12
CA SER A 634 -72.29 26.62 0.36
C SER A 634 -71.01 26.92 -0.42
N VAL A 635 -71.14 27.60 -1.57
CA VAL A 635 -70.03 27.88 -2.50
C VAL A 635 -69.90 29.38 -2.75
N ALA A 636 -68.84 30.00 -2.22
CA ALA A 636 -68.45 31.37 -2.52
C ALA A 636 -67.49 31.38 -3.73
N LEU A 637 -68.01 31.70 -4.91
CA LEU A 637 -67.31 31.59 -6.20
C LEU A 637 -66.86 32.97 -6.73
N GLY A 638 -65.55 33.15 -6.91
CA GLY A 638 -64.93 34.38 -7.39
C GLY A 638 -64.40 35.29 -6.28
N SER A 639 -63.52 36.22 -6.66
CA SER A 639 -62.84 37.12 -5.71
C SER A 639 -63.82 37.95 -4.86
N GLY A 640 -63.63 37.97 -3.55
CA GLY A 640 -64.49 38.69 -2.60
C GLY A 640 -65.94 38.18 -2.51
N SER A 641 -66.29 37.05 -3.14
CA SER A 641 -67.63 36.47 -3.02
C SER A 641 -67.86 35.91 -1.62
N ARG A 642 -69.10 35.95 -1.12
CA ARG A 642 -69.45 35.48 0.23
C ARG A 642 -70.76 34.71 0.27
N THR A 643 -70.77 33.64 1.05
CA THR A 643 -71.99 32.93 1.49
C THR A 643 -72.15 33.08 3.00
N TYR A 644 -73.38 33.27 3.44
CA TYR A 644 -73.78 33.31 4.85
C TYR A 644 -74.79 32.20 5.14
N ASP A 645 -75.77 32.04 4.25
CA ASP A 645 -76.80 31.01 4.32
C ASP A 645 -76.30 29.66 3.76
N ALA A 646 -76.78 28.56 4.35
CA ALA A 646 -76.45 27.21 3.93
C ALA A 646 -77.12 26.82 2.60
N ASN A 647 -76.56 25.85 1.87
CA ASN A 647 -77.07 25.36 0.58
C ASN A 647 -77.13 26.43 -0.53
N THR A 648 -76.22 27.42 -0.52
CA THR A 648 -76.21 28.54 -1.50
C THR A 648 -74.94 28.59 -2.34
N VAL A 649 -75.07 28.96 -3.62
CA VAL A 649 -73.94 29.33 -4.49
C VAL A 649 -73.95 30.85 -4.69
N SER A 650 -72.92 31.53 -4.21
CA SER A 650 -72.81 33.00 -4.28
C SER A 650 -71.66 33.43 -5.18
N VAL A 651 -72.00 34.20 -6.22
CA VAL A 651 -71.06 34.81 -7.17
C VAL A 651 -70.74 36.28 -6.84
N GLY A 652 -70.97 36.74 -5.60
CA GLY A 652 -70.67 38.12 -5.18
C GLY A 652 -70.74 38.30 -3.65
N SER A 653 -70.64 39.53 -3.15
CA SER A 653 -70.73 39.83 -1.69
C SER A 653 -72.08 40.44 -1.26
N GLY A 654 -73.09 40.47 -2.14
CA GLY A 654 -74.30 41.28 -1.91
C GLY A 654 -74.00 42.77 -1.88
N ASN A 655 -74.59 43.50 -0.93
CA ASN A 655 -74.74 44.97 -0.94
C ASN A 655 -73.47 45.76 -0.57
N GLY A 656 -72.34 45.48 -1.22
CA GLY A 656 -71.21 46.42 -1.34
C GLY A 656 -70.19 46.52 -0.21
N ARG A 657 -70.27 45.72 0.87
CA ARG A 657 -69.25 45.72 1.95
C ARG A 657 -67.96 44.98 1.56
N GLY A 658 -67.08 45.67 0.81
CA GLY A 658 -65.67 45.29 0.66
C GLY A 658 -65.42 44.06 -0.22
N GLY A 659 -66.11 43.98 -1.35
CA GLY A 659 -65.97 42.97 -2.40
C GLY A 659 -66.82 43.39 -3.61
N PRO A 660 -66.57 42.87 -4.82
CA PRO A 660 -67.32 43.26 -6.01
C PRO A 660 -68.82 42.99 -5.87
N ALA A 661 -69.61 43.87 -6.49
CA ALA A 661 -71.06 43.74 -6.59
C ALA A 661 -71.48 42.48 -7.38
N THR A 662 -72.80 42.27 -7.46
CA THR A 662 -73.42 41.13 -8.16
C THR A 662 -72.84 40.90 -9.57
N ARG A 663 -72.35 39.68 -9.81
CA ARG A 663 -71.80 39.28 -11.11
C ARG A 663 -72.89 38.80 -12.05
N ARG A 664 -72.72 39.07 -13.36
CA ARG A 664 -73.48 38.39 -14.41
C ARG A 664 -72.98 36.96 -14.56
N ILE A 665 -73.90 36.00 -14.63
CA ILE A 665 -73.60 34.66 -15.14
C ILE A 665 -73.81 34.70 -16.67
N VAL A 666 -72.85 34.20 -17.45
CA VAL A 666 -72.86 34.21 -18.92
C VAL A 666 -72.68 32.79 -19.45
N ASN A 667 -72.96 32.56 -20.73
CA ASN A 667 -72.94 31.24 -21.38
C ASN A 667 -73.91 30.21 -20.75
N VAL A 668 -74.96 30.68 -20.06
CA VAL A 668 -76.04 29.85 -19.54
C VAL A 668 -76.86 29.33 -20.72
N GLY A 669 -76.93 28.00 -20.88
CA GLY A 669 -77.78 27.34 -21.87
C GLY A 669 -79.27 27.64 -21.65
N ALA A 670 -80.14 27.16 -22.54
CA ALA A 670 -81.58 27.29 -22.33
C ALA A 670 -82.05 26.22 -21.32
N GLY A 671 -82.43 26.63 -20.10
CA GLY A 671 -82.98 25.73 -19.08
C GLY A 671 -84.34 25.15 -19.49
N THR A 672 -84.70 23.97 -18.99
CA THR A 672 -86.01 23.38 -19.25
C THR A 672 -87.11 24.18 -18.54
N ILE A 673 -88.19 24.53 -19.27
CA ILE A 673 -89.33 25.28 -18.72
C ILE A 673 -90.44 24.29 -18.40
N ALA A 674 -90.41 23.77 -17.17
CA ALA A 674 -91.37 22.79 -16.64
C ALA A 674 -91.71 23.10 -15.18
N SER A 675 -92.85 22.59 -14.68
CA SER A 675 -93.42 22.93 -13.36
C SER A 675 -92.58 22.52 -12.15
N ALA A 676 -91.60 21.64 -12.33
CA ALA A 676 -90.65 21.20 -11.30
C ALA A 676 -89.18 21.44 -11.72
N SER A 677 -88.93 22.31 -12.71
CA SER A 677 -87.57 22.62 -13.16
C SER A 677 -86.81 23.44 -12.12
N THR A 678 -85.51 23.11 -11.97
CA THR A 678 -84.53 23.85 -11.17
C THR A 678 -83.45 24.52 -12.03
N ASP A 679 -83.63 24.51 -13.36
CA ASP A 679 -82.65 25.08 -14.30
C ASP A 679 -82.60 26.62 -14.25
N ALA A 680 -81.41 27.17 -14.48
CA ALA A 680 -81.24 28.61 -14.62
C ALA A 680 -81.81 29.12 -15.96
N ILE A 681 -82.74 30.08 -15.90
CA ILE A 681 -83.34 30.72 -17.08
C ILE A 681 -82.39 31.80 -17.62
N ASN A 682 -82.05 31.74 -18.91
CA ASN A 682 -81.24 32.76 -19.55
C ASN A 682 -82.07 33.92 -20.15
N GLY A 683 -81.42 35.05 -20.46
CA GLY A 683 -82.10 36.25 -20.96
C GLY A 683 -82.83 36.07 -22.30
N GLY A 684 -82.38 35.14 -23.15
CA GLY A 684 -83.06 34.81 -24.41
C GLY A 684 -84.38 34.08 -24.19
N GLN A 685 -84.45 33.19 -23.20
CA GLN A 685 -85.69 32.50 -22.83
C GLN A 685 -86.71 33.45 -22.21
N LEU A 686 -86.26 34.36 -21.34
CA LEU A 686 -87.12 35.40 -20.79
C LEU A 686 -87.63 36.33 -21.90
N PHE A 687 -86.75 36.76 -22.82
CA PHE A 687 -87.14 37.55 -24.00
C PHE A 687 -88.15 36.81 -24.90
N GLN A 688 -87.97 35.50 -25.12
CA GLN A 688 -88.91 34.70 -25.92
C GLN A 688 -90.27 34.54 -25.21
N SER A 689 -90.28 34.30 -23.90
CA SER A 689 -91.50 34.24 -23.09
C SER A 689 -92.26 35.57 -23.11
N LEU A 690 -91.55 36.70 -22.92
CA LEU A 690 -92.11 38.04 -23.00
C LEU A 690 -92.57 38.41 -24.43
N SER A 691 -91.89 37.94 -25.47
CA SER A 691 -92.29 38.14 -26.88
C SER A 691 -93.56 37.36 -27.22
N ASN A 692 -93.68 36.12 -26.71
CA ASN A 692 -94.91 35.34 -26.82
C ASN A 692 -96.07 36.06 -26.08
N ALA A 693 -95.84 36.55 -24.86
CA ALA A 693 -96.80 37.35 -24.10
C ALA A 693 -97.21 38.65 -24.83
N ALA A 694 -96.27 39.35 -25.46
CA ALA A 694 -96.55 40.55 -26.27
C ALA A 694 -97.38 40.22 -27.52
N SER A 695 -97.08 39.11 -28.20
CA SER A 695 -97.81 38.70 -29.42
C SER A 695 -99.30 38.42 -29.17
N PHE A 696 -99.67 37.92 -27.98
CA PHE A 696 -101.07 37.72 -27.58
C PHE A 696 -101.86 39.03 -27.42
N LEU A 697 -101.21 40.17 -27.24
CA LEU A 697 -101.88 41.48 -27.22
C LEU A 697 -102.22 41.96 -28.64
N GLY A 698 -101.42 41.59 -29.64
CA GLY A 698 -101.57 42.13 -31.00
C GLY A 698 -101.18 43.62 -31.08
N GLY A 699 -101.77 44.36 -32.02
CA GLY A 699 -101.56 45.81 -32.16
C GLY A 699 -100.10 46.27 -32.38
N GLY A 700 -99.19 45.37 -32.76
CA GLY A 700 -97.76 45.66 -32.87
C GLY A 700 -97.00 45.67 -31.53
N ALA A 701 -97.55 45.13 -30.44
CA ALA A 701 -96.78 44.90 -29.22
C ALA A 701 -95.56 44.00 -29.49
N ALA A 702 -94.41 44.40 -28.93
CA ALA A 702 -93.15 43.70 -29.06
C ALA A 702 -92.24 44.01 -27.86
N ILE A 703 -91.16 43.25 -27.70
CA ILE A 703 -90.09 43.59 -26.76
C ILE A 703 -88.99 44.32 -27.52
N GLY A 704 -88.75 45.58 -27.15
CA GLY A 704 -87.76 46.45 -27.77
C GLY A 704 -86.33 46.19 -27.27
N ALA A 705 -85.41 47.02 -27.74
CA ALA A 705 -84.03 47.00 -27.29
C ALA A 705 -83.95 47.15 -25.75
N GLN A 706 -83.00 46.42 -25.13
CA GLN A 706 -82.82 46.34 -23.67
C GLN A 706 -84.04 45.80 -22.89
N GLY A 707 -84.99 45.12 -23.54
CA GLY A 707 -86.10 44.45 -22.85
C GLY A 707 -87.30 45.35 -22.52
N VAL A 708 -87.33 46.59 -23.03
CA VAL A 708 -88.44 47.53 -22.81
C VAL A 708 -89.68 47.07 -23.58
N PHE A 709 -90.83 47.01 -22.91
CA PHE A 709 -92.10 46.62 -23.54
C PHE A 709 -92.60 47.73 -24.47
N VAL A 710 -92.80 47.43 -25.75
CA VAL A 710 -93.38 48.37 -26.73
C VAL A 710 -94.90 48.29 -26.62
N ALA A 711 -95.54 49.41 -26.30
CA ALA A 711 -96.98 49.49 -26.14
C ALA A 711 -97.71 49.19 -27.48
N PRO A 712 -98.69 48.26 -27.49
CA PRO A 712 -99.50 48.00 -28.68
C PRO A 712 -100.31 49.22 -29.07
N THR A 713 -100.41 49.50 -30.37
CA THR A 713 -101.24 50.58 -30.92
C THR A 713 -102.45 49.99 -31.64
N TYR A 714 -103.64 50.19 -31.07
CA TYR A 714 -104.92 49.85 -31.69
C TYR A 714 -105.55 51.11 -32.27
N VAL A 715 -105.87 51.10 -33.57
CA VAL A 715 -106.54 52.23 -34.23
C VAL A 715 -108.04 51.95 -34.33
N ILE A 716 -108.85 52.75 -33.63
CA ILE A 716 -110.31 52.67 -33.63
C ILE A 716 -110.85 53.98 -34.20
N GLN A 717 -111.49 53.92 -35.38
CA GLN A 717 -112.05 55.10 -36.08
C GLN A 717 -111.04 56.27 -36.24
N GLY A 718 -109.77 55.97 -36.53
CA GLY A 718 -108.70 56.95 -36.72
C GLY A 718 -108.04 57.47 -35.44
N ALA A 719 -108.62 57.23 -34.25
CA ALA A 719 -107.97 57.48 -32.97
C ALA A 719 -107.09 56.28 -32.57
N SER A 720 -105.96 56.56 -31.92
CA SER A 720 -104.96 55.54 -31.54
C SER A 720 -104.93 55.30 -30.03
N TYR A 721 -104.96 54.04 -29.62
CA TYR A 721 -105.01 53.61 -28.22
C TYR A 721 -103.84 52.68 -27.89
N ASN A 722 -103.13 52.96 -26.80
CA ASN A 722 -101.83 52.35 -26.48
C ASN A 722 -101.90 51.13 -25.53
N ASN A 723 -103.10 50.64 -25.21
CA ASN A 723 -103.31 49.46 -24.38
C ASN A 723 -104.70 48.85 -24.64
N VAL A 724 -104.85 47.55 -24.35
CA VAL A 724 -106.09 46.79 -24.64
C VAL A 724 -107.30 47.40 -23.92
N GLY A 725 -107.16 47.82 -22.66
CA GLY A 725 -108.26 48.41 -21.89
C GLY A 725 -108.81 49.67 -22.54
N ALA A 726 -107.95 50.66 -22.82
CA ALA A 726 -108.36 51.90 -23.48
C ALA A 726 -108.89 51.67 -24.90
N ALA A 727 -108.34 50.70 -25.64
CA ALA A 727 -108.84 50.33 -26.97
C ALA A 727 -110.26 49.70 -26.91
N LEU A 728 -110.52 48.86 -25.91
CA LEU A 728 -111.85 48.29 -25.66
C LEU A 728 -112.84 49.36 -25.16
N THR A 729 -112.47 50.22 -24.23
CA THR A 729 -113.31 51.35 -23.79
C THR A 729 -113.62 52.32 -24.94
N ALA A 730 -112.68 52.54 -25.85
CA ALA A 730 -112.90 53.34 -27.05
C ALA A 730 -113.82 52.64 -28.06
N LEU A 731 -113.62 51.32 -28.28
CA LEU A 731 -114.51 50.54 -29.13
C LEU A 731 -115.93 50.49 -28.55
N ASP A 732 -116.09 50.30 -27.25
CA ASP A 732 -117.35 50.34 -26.50
C ASP A 732 -118.04 51.71 -26.62
N SER A 733 -117.27 52.80 -26.44
CA SER A 733 -117.76 54.17 -26.68
C SER A 733 -118.16 54.41 -28.14
N LYS A 734 -117.46 53.83 -29.12
CA LYS A 734 -117.78 53.96 -30.54
C LYS A 734 -118.86 53.00 -31.04
N VAL A 735 -119.08 51.88 -30.36
CA VAL A 735 -120.26 51.03 -30.51
C VAL A 735 -121.47 51.75 -29.95
N SER A 736 -121.36 52.40 -28.79
CA SER A 736 -122.40 53.26 -28.21
C SER A 736 -122.71 54.47 -29.11
N GLU A 737 -121.71 55.12 -29.71
CA GLU A 737 -121.92 56.17 -30.73
C GLU A 737 -122.44 55.65 -32.08
N LEU A 738 -122.37 54.34 -32.36
CA LEU A 738 -122.91 53.72 -33.57
C LEU A 738 -124.36 53.26 -33.35
N ASP A 739 -124.67 52.70 -32.18
CA ASP A 739 -126.02 52.46 -31.67
C ASP A 739 -126.83 53.78 -31.67
N ALA A 740 -126.24 54.85 -31.12
CA ALA A 740 -126.79 56.21 -31.16
C ALA A 740 -126.81 56.86 -32.57
N ARG A 741 -126.27 56.21 -33.61
CA ARG A 741 -126.26 56.74 -35.00
C ARG A 741 -126.85 55.79 -36.06
N SER A 742 -127.32 54.59 -35.69
CA SER A 742 -127.97 53.66 -36.63
C SER A 742 -129.43 53.99 -36.91
N GLY A 743 -130.05 54.92 -36.17
CA GLY A 743 -131.41 55.42 -36.41
C GLY A 743 -131.52 56.40 -37.59
N GLY A 744 -131.08 56.03 -38.80
CA GLY A 744 -130.89 56.99 -39.91
C GLY A 744 -130.70 56.44 -41.33
N THR A 745 -131.51 55.46 -41.73
CA THR A 745 -131.96 55.08 -43.10
C THR A 745 -131.63 56.06 -44.27
N ALA A 746 -131.23 55.68 -45.50
CA ALA A 746 -130.70 54.45 -46.13
C ALA A 746 -130.29 54.70 -47.62
N ALA A 747 -129.85 53.64 -48.33
CA ALA A 747 -129.61 53.53 -49.79
C ALA A 747 -128.35 54.28 -50.35
N SER A 748 -127.70 53.85 -51.44
CA SER A 748 -127.95 52.72 -52.38
C SER A 748 -126.61 52.04 -52.77
N THR A 749 -126.44 50.72 -52.69
CA THR A 749 -126.81 49.67 -53.68
C THR A 749 -125.85 49.50 -54.88
N ALA A 750 -125.42 48.25 -55.12
CA ALA A 750 -124.70 47.71 -56.31
C ALA A 750 -123.21 48.13 -56.52
N ALA A 751 -122.32 47.29 -57.08
CA ALA A 751 -122.29 45.82 -57.29
C ALA A 751 -120.88 45.36 -57.75
N ARG A 752 -120.66 44.03 -57.90
CA ARG A 752 -119.45 43.31 -58.40
C ARG A 752 -118.36 43.15 -57.31
N THR A 753 -117.93 41.97 -56.82
CA THR A 753 -117.97 40.53 -57.19
C THR A 753 -116.76 40.01 -57.98
N ALA A 754 -116.12 38.95 -57.46
CA ALA A 754 -115.02 38.13 -58.01
C ALA A 754 -113.64 38.86 -58.13
N SER A 755 -112.46 38.21 -58.02
CA SER A 755 -112.05 36.79 -57.87
C SER A 755 -110.99 36.66 -56.76
N LEU A 756 -110.74 35.54 -56.05
CA LEU A 756 -110.48 34.13 -56.42
C LEU A 756 -109.10 33.86 -57.08
N ARG A 757 -108.40 32.81 -56.57
CA ARG A 757 -107.21 32.10 -57.12
C ARG A 757 -105.83 32.79 -56.96
N THR A 758 -104.69 32.08 -56.80
CA THR A 758 -104.38 30.64 -56.54
C THR A 758 -102.88 30.43 -56.23
N ALA A 759 -102.53 29.51 -55.30
CA ALA A 759 -101.26 28.73 -55.16
C ALA A 759 -99.90 29.49 -55.16
N THR A 760 -98.72 28.95 -54.80
CA THR A 760 -98.15 27.59 -54.99
C THR A 760 -97.03 27.28 -53.98
N VAL A 761 -96.77 25.99 -53.73
CA VAL A 761 -95.74 25.38 -52.85
C VAL A 761 -95.32 24.08 -53.57
N PRO A 762 -94.03 23.68 -53.75
CA PRO A 762 -93.06 23.40 -52.66
C PRO A 762 -91.56 23.67 -53.02
N ALA A 763 -90.64 22.96 -52.34
CA ALA A 763 -89.32 22.47 -52.81
C ALA A 763 -88.08 23.42 -52.80
N VAL A 764 -86.82 22.95 -52.61
CA VAL A 764 -86.27 21.77 -51.89
C VAL A 764 -84.75 21.95 -51.62
N ALA A 765 -84.23 21.32 -50.55
CA ALA A 765 -82.85 20.92 -50.16
C ALA A 765 -81.53 21.53 -50.75
N ALA A 766 -80.55 21.70 -49.84
CA ALA A 766 -79.09 21.41 -49.98
C ALA A 766 -78.25 22.25 -51.01
N THR A 767 -76.89 22.25 -51.03
CA THR A 767 -75.84 21.39 -50.40
C THR A 767 -74.56 22.20 -50.09
N ALA A 768 -73.52 21.58 -49.52
CA ALA A 768 -72.22 22.18 -49.14
C ALA A 768 -71.06 21.97 -50.16
N VAL A 769 -69.88 22.55 -49.85
CA VAL A 769 -68.59 22.60 -50.59
C VAL A 769 -67.48 22.81 -49.51
N SER A 770 -66.33 22.12 -49.32
CA SER A 770 -65.62 20.95 -49.92
C SER A 770 -65.09 21.09 -51.35
N ASP A 771 -63.79 20.85 -51.69
CA ASP A 771 -62.67 20.23 -50.92
C ASP A 771 -61.27 20.48 -51.58
N VAL A 772 -60.25 19.62 -51.33
CA VAL A 772 -58.99 19.35 -52.12
C VAL A 772 -57.70 20.12 -51.68
N SER A 773 -56.47 19.58 -51.40
CA SER A 773 -55.78 18.24 -51.40
C SER A 773 -54.93 17.84 -52.64
N SER A 774 -53.71 17.25 -52.62
CA SER A 774 -52.54 17.18 -51.69
C SER A 774 -51.32 16.47 -52.37
N ASN A 775 -50.11 16.49 -51.74
CA ASN A 775 -48.89 15.70 -52.07
C ASN A 775 -48.12 16.09 -53.38
N VAL A 776 -46.92 15.61 -53.78
CA VAL A 776 -46.12 14.36 -53.53
C VAL A 776 -44.57 14.62 -53.47
N ALA A 777 -43.82 13.60 -53.02
CA ALA A 777 -42.41 13.50 -52.61
C ALA A 777 -41.26 13.47 -53.69
N SER A 778 -40.20 12.70 -53.40
CA SER A 778 -38.77 12.73 -53.85
C SER A 778 -38.48 12.20 -55.29
N THR A 779 -37.25 12.17 -55.84
CA THR A 779 -36.10 11.29 -55.44
C THR A 779 -34.79 11.51 -56.25
N ALA A 780 -33.63 11.43 -55.56
CA ALA A 780 -32.23 11.06 -55.91
C ALA A 780 -31.52 11.38 -57.26
N SER A 781 -30.18 11.49 -57.17
CA SER A 781 -29.22 10.96 -58.16
C SER A 781 -27.83 10.75 -57.51
N ASP A 782 -27.22 9.58 -57.73
CA ASP A 782 -25.85 9.24 -57.33
C ASP A 782 -24.80 9.80 -58.31
N VAL A 783 -23.61 10.11 -57.81
CA VAL A 783 -22.34 9.85 -58.54
C VAL A 783 -21.32 9.29 -57.55
N THR A 784 -20.64 8.22 -57.95
CA THR A 784 -19.69 7.46 -57.12
C THR A 784 -18.33 8.13 -56.97
N ALA A 785 -17.61 7.76 -55.92
CA ALA A 785 -16.21 8.14 -55.75
C ALA A 785 -15.31 7.49 -56.81
N SER A 786 -14.36 8.26 -57.34
CA SER A 786 -13.21 7.73 -58.08
C SER A 786 -11.92 8.27 -57.47
N VAL A 787 -10.99 7.37 -57.14
CA VAL A 787 -9.62 7.72 -56.77
C VAL A 787 -8.73 7.37 -57.96
N GLN A 788 -8.51 8.35 -58.84
CA GLN A 788 -7.37 8.36 -59.75
C GLN A 788 -7.15 9.77 -60.28
N GLY A 789 -5.93 10.28 -60.13
CA GLY A 789 -5.55 11.55 -60.73
C GLY A 789 -5.05 11.37 -62.16
N THR A 790 -5.59 12.15 -63.08
CA THR A 790 -4.92 12.51 -64.35
C THR A 790 -5.07 14.03 -64.54
N PRO A 791 -3.96 14.77 -64.74
CA PRO A 791 -4.02 16.22 -64.87
C PRO A 791 -4.27 16.66 -66.32
N THR A 792 -5.13 17.66 -66.50
CA THR A 792 -5.21 18.48 -67.73
C THR A 792 -5.35 19.94 -67.33
N ALA A 793 -4.60 20.83 -67.98
CA ALA A 793 -4.35 22.21 -67.54
C ALA A 793 -4.71 23.26 -68.61
N ALA A 794 -4.48 24.54 -68.27
CA ALA A 794 -4.85 25.76 -69.02
C ALA A 794 -6.37 26.04 -69.05
N MET A 795 -6.86 27.28 -69.12
CA MET A 795 -6.29 28.62 -69.42
C MET A 795 -6.85 29.65 -68.42
N ASP A 796 -6.35 30.89 -68.22
CA ASP A 796 -5.12 31.62 -68.59
C ASP A 796 -4.97 32.78 -67.56
N GLY A 797 -3.77 33.34 -67.33
CA GLY A 797 -3.58 34.37 -66.28
C GLY A 797 -2.16 34.63 -65.75
N SER A 798 -1.11 34.38 -66.55
CA SER A 798 0.26 34.91 -66.39
C SER A 798 0.88 35.10 -64.97
N ILE A 799 1.66 34.11 -64.49
CA ILE A 799 2.95 34.35 -63.83
C ILE A 799 3.98 33.34 -64.38
N THR A 800 5.24 33.75 -64.53
CA THR A 800 6.33 32.93 -65.09
C THR A 800 6.70 31.73 -64.22
N PRO A 801 7.03 30.55 -64.80
CA PRO A 801 7.30 29.32 -64.04
C PRO A 801 8.68 29.34 -63.35
N ALA A 802 8.68 29.74 -62.08
CA ALA A 802 9.79 29.56 -61.14
C ALA A 802 9.27 29.14 -59.74
N ALA A 803 8.21 28.31 -59.73
CA ALA A 803 7.44 27.98 -58.53
C ALA A 803 7.22 26.46 -58.39
N THR A 804 7.69 25.88 -57.29
CA THR A 804 7.38 24.49 -56.89
C THR A 804 6.03 24.39 -56.17
N SER A 805 5.04 25.16 -56.64
CA SER A 805 3.72 25.28 -56.02
C SER A 805 2.79 24.14 -56.45
N THR A 806 2.07 23.56 -55.50
CA THR A 806 1.23 22.35 -55.71
C THR A 806 -0.24 22.67 -55.44
N ALA A 807 -1.08 22.68 -56.47
CA ALA A 807 -2.54 22.87 -56.35
C ALA A 807 -3.29 21.61 -56.80
N VAL A 808 -4.08 20.99 -55.90
CA VAL A 808 -4.78 19.72 -56.15
C VAL A 808 -6.20 19.76 -55.58
N GLY A 809 -7.19 19.94 -56.44
CA GLY A 809 -8.61 19.90 -56.10
C GLY A 809 -9.45 20.95 -56.83
N THR A 810 -10.76 20.74 -56.92
CA THR A 810 -11.68 21.68 -57.56
C THR A 810 -11.61 23.05 -56.88
N THR A 811 -11.29 24.11 -57.63
CA THR A 811 -11.06 25.48 -57.12
C THR A 811 -9.96 25.62 -56.05
N ALA A 812 -9.01 24.68 -55.98
CA ALA A 812 -7.81 24.86 -55.16
C ALA A 812 -6.89 25.93 -55.78
N VAL A 813 -6.27 26.79 -54.94
CA VAL A 813 -5.46 27.94 -55.36
C VAL A 813 -4.21 28.06 -54.49
N ALA A 814 -3.03 28.12 -55.11
CA ALA A 814 -1.77 28.48 -54.48
C ALA A 814 -1.10 29.58 -55.33
N ASN A 815 -0.98 30.79 -54.77
CA ASN A 815 -0.65 31.99 -55.57
C ASN A 815 0.86 32.25 -55.75
N HIS A 816 1.72 31.69 -54.91
CA HIS A 816 3.14 32.02 -54.83
C HIS A 816 4.06 30.79 -54.87
N ILE A 817 5.36 31.04 -55.08
CA ILE A 817 6.45 30.06 -55.00
C ILE A 817 6.33 29.22 -53.71
N THR A 818 6.63 27.92 -53.79
CA THR A 818 6.56 26.93 -52.70
C THR A 818 5.19 26.74 -52.01
N GLY A 819 4.13 27.45 -52.43
CA GLY A 819 2.79 27.30 -51.86
C GLY A 819 2.11 25.96 -52.22
N THR A 820 1.43 25.32 -51.27
CA THR A 820 0.73 24.04 -51.43
C THR A 820 -0.74 24.18 -51.04
N ALA A 821 -1.67 23.82 -51.92
CA ALA A 821 -3.12 23.85 -51.71
C ALA A 821 -3.77 22.53 -52.17
N ILE A 822 -4.20 21.68 -51.23
CA ILE A 822 -4.72 20.33 -51.50
C ILE A 822 -6.10 20.17 -50.87
N GLY A 823 -7.15 20.09 -51.69
CA GLY A 823 -8.54 19.99 -51.27
C GLY A 823 -9.47 20.94 -52.04
N GLY A 824 -10.77 20.62 -52.11
CA GLY A 824 -11.75 21.48 -52.79
C GLY A 824 -11.83 22.86 -52.14
N SER A 825 -11.61 23.92 -52.93
CA SER A 825 -11.52 25.32 -52.45
C SER A 825 -10.42 25.59 -51.41
N ALA A 826 -9.36 24.78 -51.37
CA ALA A 826 -8.16 25.09 -50.56
C ALA A 826 -7.44 26.34 -51.10
N TYR A 827 -6.93 27.19 -50.21
CA TYR A 827 -6.33 28.49 -50.55
C TYR A 827 -5.02 28.73 -49.80
N ALA A 828 -3.93 28.94 -50.52
CA ALA A 828 -2.61 29.32 -50.01
C ALA A 828 -2.20 30.66 -50.64
N HIS A 829 -2.12 31.72 -49.82
CA HIS A 829 -1.92 33.09 -50.28
C HIS A 829 -0.46 33.42 -50.60
N GLY A 830 0.44 33.15 -49.66
CA GLY A 830 1.83 33.60 -49.67
C GLY A 830 2.85 32.51 -50.01
N PRO A 831 4.13 32.87 -50.10
CA PRO A 831 5.21 31.91 -50.28
C PRO A 831 5.36 30.99 -49.05
N ASN A 832 5.74 29.73 -49.29
CA ASN A 832 5.80 28.65 -48.30
C ASN A 832 4.47 28.27 -47.60
N ASP A 833 3.33 28.84 -47.98
CA ASP A 833 2.03 28.51 -47.36
C ASP A 833 1.59 27.07 -47.68
N THR A 834 0.97 26.39 -46.72
CA THR A 834 0.45 25.02 -46.90
C THR A 834 -0.99 24.93 -46.42
N ALA A 835 -1.95 24.69 -47.32
CA ALA A 835 -3.38 24.55 -47.05
C ALA A 835 -3.86 23.15 -47.50
N ILE A 836 -4.17 22.25 -46.56
CA ILE A 836 -4.56 20.86 -46.85
C ILE A 836 -5.91 20.55 -46.21
N GLY A 837 -6.98 20.52 -47.01
CA GLY A 837 -8.35 20.28 -46.58
C GLY A 837 -9.35 21.05 -47.44
N SER A 838 -10.62 20.62 -47.48
CA SER A 838 -11.67 21.37 -48.17
C SER A 838 -11.91 22.71 -47.48
N ASN A 839 -11.87 23.80 -48.24
CA ASN A 839 -11.96 25.18 -47.73
C ASN A 839 -10.95 25.50 -46.62
N ALA A 840 -9.78 24.84 -46.61
CA ALA A 840 -8.62 25.25 -45.81
C ALA A 840 -8.06 26.56 -46.38
N ARG A 841 -7.86 27.60 -45.55
CA ARG A 841 -7.39 28.92 -46.00
C ARG A 841 -6.21 29.43 -45.19
N VAL A 842 -5.09 29.64 -45.88
CA VAL A 842 -3.94 30.40 -45.38
C VAL A 842 -3.90 31.75 -46.10
N ASN A 843 -3.89 32.84 -45.33
CA ASN A 843 -3.87 34.20 -45.85
C ASN A 843 -2.58 34.98 -45.47
N ALA A 844 -1.60 34.32 -44.84
CA ALA A 844 -0.42 34.96 -44.27
C ALA A 844 0.84 34.09 -44.40
N ASP A 845 1.88 34.68 -44.97
CA ASP A 845 3.11 34.03 -45.42
C ASP A 845 3.75 33.06 -44.41
N GLY A 846 4.24 31.94 -44.95
CA GLY A 846 4.98 30.91 -44.24
C GLY A 846 4.16 30.11 -43.23
N SER A 847 2.85 29.93 -43.48
CA SER A 847 1.92 29.34 -42.52
C SER A 847 1.23 28.06 -43.02
N THR A 848 0.81 27.19 -42.09
CA THR A 848 0.35 25.82 -42.38
C THR A 848 -1.02 25.54 -41.79
N ALA A 849 -2.03 25.35 -42.64
CA ALA A 849 -3.39 24.94 -42.31
C ALA A 849 -3.69 23.50 -42.80
N VAL A 850 -4.09 22.59 -41.90
CA VAL A 850 -4.38 21.18 -42.21
C VAL A 850 -5.69 20.73 -41.55
N GLY A 851 -6.72 20.51 -42.36
CA GLY A 851 -8.08 20.17 -41.94
C GLY A 851 -9.11 20.99 -42.71
N ALA A 852 -10.32 20.46 -42.91
CA ALA A 852 -11.38 21.20 -43.57
C ALA A 852 -11.75 22.47 -42.77
N ASN A 853 -12.14 23.54 -43.46
CA ASN A 853 -12.52 24.84 -42.88
C ASN A 853 -11.47 25.53 -41.98
N THR A 854 -10.21 25.08 -42.00
CA THR A 854 -9.11 25.72 -41.25
C THR A 854 -8.86 27.14 -41.76
N GLN A 855 -8.56 28.08 -40.85
CA GLN A 855 -8.43 29.50 -41.19
C GLN A 855 -7.24 30.16 -40.48
N ILE A 856 -6.27 30.64 -41.27
CA ILE A 856 -5.19 31.49 -40.81
C ILE A 856 -5.40 32.89 -41.37
N ALA A 857 -5.59 33.89 -40.50
CA ALA A 857 -5.87 35.27 -40.89
C ALA A 857 -4.63 35.98 -41.48
N ALA A 858 -4.82 37.03 -42.28
CA ALA A 858 -3.75 37.71 -43.01
C ALA A 858 -2.65 38.37 -42.14
N VAL A 859 -2.90 38.56 -40.84
CA VAL A 859 -1.92 39.08 -39.86
C VAL A 859 -1.21 37.97 -39.07
N ALA A 860 -1.49 36.71 -39.38
CA ALA A 860 -1.00 35.54 -38.64
C ALA A 860 0.16 34.84 -39.39
N THR A 861 1.24 35.57 -39.66
CA THR A 861 2.44 35.01 -40.32
C THR A 861 3.09 33.93 -39.44
N ASN A 862 3.69 32.92 -40.09
CA ASN A 862 4.29 31.75 -39.44
C ASN A 862 3.36 31.00 -38.48
N ALA A 863 2.07 30.94 -38.80
CA ALA A 863 1.06 30.26 -37.99
C ALA A 863 0.86 28.79 -38.38
N VAL A 864 0.31 28.00 -37.46
CA VAL A 864 -0.05 26.59 -37.69
C VAL A 864 -1.48 26.33 -37.21
N ALA A 865 -2.37 25.83 -38.07
CA ALA A 865 -3.75 25.48 -37.75
C ALA A 865 -4.06 24.04 -38.19
N MET A 866 -4.19 23.10 -37.26
CA MET A 866 -4.40 21.68 -37.57
C MET A 866 -5.64 21.12 -36.86
N GLY A 867 -6.55 20.51 -37.63
CA GLY A 867 -7.87 20.04 -37.19
C GLY A 867 -9.01 20.81 -37.86
N GLU A 868 -10.15 20.15 -38.07
CA GLU A 868 -11.31 20.78 -38.74
C GLU A 868 -11.74 22.06 -38.01
N GLY A 869 -11.95 23.14 -38.76
CA GLY A 869 -12.37 24.44 -38.21
C GLY A 869 -11.37 25.11 -37.26
N ALA A 870 -10.11 24.67 -37.18
CA ALA A 870 -9.07 25.32 -36.37
C ALA A 870 -8.70 26.71 -36.92
N GLN A 871 -8.45 27.67 -36.04
CA GLN A 871 -8.28 29.08 -36.39
C GLN A 871 -7.03 29.69 -35.74
N VAL A 872 -6.26 30.48 -36.51
CA VAL A 872 -5.19 31.33 -35.97
C VAL A 872 -5.36 32.76 -36.48
N THR A 873 -5.38 33.73 -35.57
CA THR A 873 -5.62 35.15 -35.90
C THR A 873 -4.48 36.09 -35.48
N ALA A 874 -3.35 35.56 -35.02
CA ALA A 874 -2.18 36.33 -34.61
C ALA A 874 -0.86 35.65 -35.01
N ALA A 875 0.19 36.45 -35.22
CA ALA A 875 1.50 35.98 -35.69
C ALA A 875 2.13 34.93 -34.76
N SER A 876 2.76 33.92 -35.36
CA SER A 876 3.37 32.76 -34.69
C SER A 876 2.39 31.95 -33.80
N GLY A 877 1.08 32.11 -33.98
CA GLY A 877 0.08 31.33 -33.25
C GLY A 877 -0.02 29.90 -33.77
N THR A 878 -0.31 28.95 -32.87
CA THR A 878 -0.48 27.52 -33.18
C THR A 878 -1.79 27.00 -32.61
N ALA A 879 -2.68 26.47 -33.43
CA ALA A 879 -3.92 25.83 -33.01
C ALA A 879 -3.93 24.37 -33.49
N ILE A 880 -3.99 23.41 -32.56
CA ILE A 880 -3.94 21.96 -32.87
C ILE A 880 -5.11 21.27 -32.16
N GLY A 881 -6.17 21.00 -32.92
CA GLY A 881 -7.41 20.38 -32.47
C GLY A 881 -8.61 20.92 -33.26
N GLN A 882 -9.66 20.11 -33.42
CA GLN A 882 -10.91 20.55 -34.07
C GLN A 882 -11.45 21.78 -33.34
N GLY A 883 -11.75 22.87 -34.07
CA GLY A 883 -12.25 24.12 -33.52
C GLY A 883 -11.31 24.87 -32.55
N ALA A 884 -10.03 24.49 -32.45
CA ALA A 884 -9.04 25.17 -31.61
C ALA A 884 -8.74 26.59 -32.14
N ARG A 885 -8.45 27.55 -31.24
CA ARG A 885 -8.25 28.97 -31.59
C ARG A 885 -7.04 29.57 -30.89
N ALA A 886 -6.02 29.98 -31.65
CA ALA A 886 -4.92 30.81 -31.15
C ALA A 886 -5.13 32.26 -31.62
N THR A 887 -5.50 33.13 -30.69
CA THR A 887 -5.90 34.52 -30.98
C THR A 887 -4.87 35.56 -30.53
N ALA A 888 -3.81 35.14 -29.84
CA ALA A 888 -2.71 35.99 -29.40
C ALA A 888 -1.34 35.56 -29.96
N GLN A 889 -0.40 36.51 -30.01
CA GLN A 889 0.92 36.32 -30.61
C GLN A 889 1.73 35.24 -29.88
N GLY A 890 2.33 34.31 -30.64
CA GLY A 890 3.14 33.22 -30.08
C GLY A 890 2.38 32.28 -29.12
N ALA A 891 1.04 32.24 -29.20
CA ALA A 891 0.20 31.43 -28.33
C ALA A 891 -0.15 30.08 -28.98
N VAL A 892 -0.24 29.03 -28.17
CA VAL A 892 -0.51 27.64 -28.59
C VAL A 892 -1.81 27.14 -27.97
N ALA A 893 -2.84 26.90 -28.78
CA ALA A 893 -4.07 26.22 -28.39
C ALA A 893 -3.98 24.73 -28.73
N LEU A 894 -3.95 23.86 -27.72
CA LEU A 894 -3.69 22.42 -27.86
C LEU A 894 -4.87 21.59 -27.34
N GLY A 895 -5.58 20.94 -28.25
CA GLY A 895 -6.77 20.13 -27.99
C GLY A 895 -8.03 20.71 -28.65
N GLN A 896 -9.04 19.85 -28.82
CA GLN A 896 -10.33 20.24 -29.42
C GLN A 896 -10.94 21.43 -28.67
N GLY A 897 -11.43 22.44 -29.40
CA GLY A 897 -12.04 23.65 -28.83
C GLY A 897 -11.14 24.50 -27.93
N ALA A 898 -9.85 24.20 -27.81
CA ALA A 898 -8.94 24.96 -26.94
C ALA A 898 -8.80 26.41 -27.41
N VAL A 899 -8.67 27.35 -26.48
CA VAL A 899 -8.52 28.79 -26.76
C VAL A 899 -7.25 29.31 -26.09
N ALA A 900 -6.39 29.96 -26.87
CA ALA A 900 -5.17 30.61 -26.41
C ALA A 900 -5.20 32.10 -26.78
N ASP A 901 -5.66 32.91 -25.83
CA ASP A 901 -5.95 34.34 -25.92
C ASP A 901 -4.89 35.23 -25.24
N ARG A 902 -3.91 34.64 -24.55
CA ARG A 902 -2.77 35.33 -23.96
C ARG A 902 -1.47 35.03 -24.71
N ALA A 903 -0.74 36.07 -25.09
CA ALA A 903 0.50 35.94 -25.85
C ALA A 903 1.56 35.11 -25.10
N ASN A 904 2.39 34.37 -25.84
CA ASN A 904 3.45 33.49 -25.32
C ASN A 904 2.95 32.48 -24.27
N THR A 905 1.84 31.78 -24.55
CA THR A 905 1.29 30.72 -23.66
C THR A 905 0.98 29.43 -24.40
N VAL A 906 0.86 28.33 -23.65
CA VAL A 906 0.19 27.11 -24.09
C VAL A 906 -1.10 26.97 -23.29
N SER A 907 -2.24 26.87 -23.98
CA SER A 907 -3.55 26.56 -23.42
C SER A 907 -4.01 25.20 -23.90
N VAL A 908 -4.40 24.32 -22.96
CA VAL A 908 -4.86 22.95 -23.25
C VAL A 908 -6.39 22.82 -23.33
N GLY A 909 -7.13 23.91 -23.17
CA GLY A 909 -8.58 23.91 -23.07
C GLY A 909 -9.18 25.30 -23.23
N SER A 910 -10.37 25.50 -22.67
CA SER A 910 -11.06 26.79 -22.60
C SER A 910 -11.55 27.04 -21.17
N VAL A 911 -12.01 28.26 -20.88
CA VAL A 911 -12.69 28.57 -19.61
C VAL A 911 -13.98 27.73 -19.52
N GLY A 912 -14.14 26.98 -18.42
CA GLY A 912 -15.23 26.00 -18.26
C GLY A 912 -15.06 24.73 -19.12
N GLY A 913 -13.88 24.55 -19.73
CA GLY A 913 -13.48 23.43 -20.58
C GLY A 913 -12.01 23.07 -20.35
N GLU A 914 -11.56 23.16 -19.11
CA GLU A 914 -10.18 22.92 -18.68
C GLU A 914 -9.79 21.45 -18.85
N ARG A 915 -8.54 21.18 -19.23
CA ARG A 915 -8.00 19.82 -19.38
C ARG A 915 -6.93 19.51 -18.35
N GLN A 916 -6.96 18.29 -17.82
CA GLN A 916 -5.91 17.76 -16.97
C GLN A 916 -4.64 17.46 -17.80
N VAL A 917 -3.48 17.85 -17.28
CA VAL A 917 -2.17 17.50 -17.86
C VAL A 917 -1.59 16.35 -17.06
N ALA A 918 -1.71 15.13 -17.59
CA ALA A 918 -1.20 13.91 -16.97
C ALA A 918 0.29 13.67 -17.28
N ASN A 919 0.89 12.70 -16.60
CA ASN A 919 2.28 12.23 -16.83
C ASN A 919 3.38 13.29 -16.67
N VAL A 920 3.11 14.35 -15.90
CA VAL A 920 4.10 15.38 -15.54
C VAL A 920 5.09 14.81 -14.52
N ALA A 921 6.33 14.57 -14.95
CA ALA A 921 7.44 14.22 -14.05
C ALA A 921 7.73 15.34 -13.04
N ALA A 922 8.43 15.02 -11.94
CA ALA A 922 8.77 16.03 -10.93
C ALA A 922 9.68 17.12 -11.53
N GLY A 923 9.25 18.39 -11.47
CA GLY A 923 10.01 19.53 -11.96
C GLY A 923 11.32 19.72 -11.20
N THR A 924 12.40 19.98 -11.92
CA THR A 924 13.78 20.12 -11.41
C THR A 924 14.36 21.52 -11.57
N ARG A 925 13.70 22.38 -12.36
CA ARG A 925 14.07 23.77 -12.64
C ARG A 925 12.90 24.68 -12.28
N ALA A 926 13.17 25.96 -12.01
CA ALA A 926 12.15 26.94 -11.60
C ALA A 926 11.08 27.25 -12.67
N THR A 927 11.25 26.76 -13.90
CA THR A 927 10.32 26.91 -15.03
C THR A 927 9.61 25.60 -15.40
N ASP A 928 9.88 24.50 -14.70
CA ASP A 928 9.23 23.22 -14.93
C ASP A 928 7.83 23.21 -14.28
N ALA A 929 6.89 22.44 -14.83
CA ALA A 929 5.58 22.28 -14.21
C ALA A 929 5.68 21.46 -12.92
N VAL A 930 5.16 21.99 -11.80
CA VAL A 930 5.06 21.28 -10.52
C VAL A 930 3.96 20.23 -10.62
N ASN A 931 4.28 18.96 -10.37
CA ASN A 931 3.27 17.90 -10.36
C ASN A 931 2.56 17.76 -9.00
N LYS A 932 1.43 17.04 -8.97
CA LYS A 932 0.63 16.90 -7.74
C LYS A 932 1.44 16.32 -6.57
N GLY A 933 2.31 15.33 -6.82
CA GLY A 933 3.14 14.73 -5.77
C GLY A 933 4.13 15.73 -5.13
N GLN A 934 4.70 16.65 -5.91
CA GLN A 934 5.53 17.73 -5.37
C GLN A 934 4.72 18.74 -4.56
N LEU A 935 3.52 19.10 -5.02
CA LEU A 935 2.62 19.99 -4.28
C LEU A 935 2.16 19.35 -2.97
N ASP A 936 1.67 18.11 -3.00
CA ASP A 936 1.26 17.34 -1.83
C ASP A 936 2.41 17.23 -0.81
N SER A 937 3.63 16.95 -1.27
CA SER A 937 4.82 16.88 -0.41
C SER A 937 5.16 18.23 0.24
N GLY A 938 5.07 19.33 -0.52
CA GLY A 938 5.31 20.68 0.00
C GLY A 938 4.27 21.12 1.02
N VAL A 939 2.99 20.81 0.78
CA VAL A 939 1.89 21.08 1.71
C VAL A 939 2.00 20.21 2.97
N ALA A 940 2.34 18.93 2.83
CA ALA A 940 2.56 18.04 3.98
C ALA A 940 3.72 18.53 4.88
N ALA A 941 4.82 19.01 4.28
CA ALA A 941 5.91 19.63 5.03
C ALA A 941 5.50 20.93 5.74
N ALA A 942 4.70 21.78 5.07
CA ALA A 942 4.18 23.02 5.66
C ALA A 942 3.20 22.76 6.81
N ASN A 943 2.32 21.77 6.68
CA ASN A 943 1.42 21.32 7.74
C ASN A 943 2.23 20.77 8.92
N SER A 944 3.13 19.80 8.69
CA SER A 944 3.97 19.22 9.74
C SER A 944 4.78 20.27 10.52
N TYR A 945 5.31 21.29 9.84
CA TYR A 945 5.95 22.43 10.50
C TYR A 945 4.97 23.26 11.36
N THR A 946 3.76 23.51 10.84
CA THR A 946 2.71 24.27 11.53
C THR A 946 2.18 23.52 12.75
N ASP A 947 1.91 22.22 12.62
CA ASP A 947 1.45 21.33 13.69
C ASP A 947 2.52 21.24 14.80
N SER A 948 3.80 21.10 14.42
CA SER A 948 4.93 21.11 15.37
C SER A 948 5.03 22.43 16.14
N ARG A 949 4.70 23.57 15.49
CA ARG A 949 4.65 24.88 16.15
C ARG A 949 3.42 25.05 17.04
N TYR A 950 2.27 24.52 16.63
CA TYR A 950 1.02 24.58 17.39
C TYR A 950 1.10 23.73 18.66
N ASN A 951 1.58 22.48 18.55
CA ASN A 951 1.74 21.57 19.69
C ASN A 951 2.74 22.13 20.71
N ALA A 952 3.90 22.62 20.27
CA ALA A 952 4.86 23.29 21.16
C ALA A 952 4.29 24.55 21.86
N MET A 953 3.30 25.21 21.26
CA MET A 953 2.58 26.32 21.90
C MET A 953 1.52 25.80 22.89
N ALA A 954 0.81 24.72 22.57
CA ALA A 954 -0.14 24.05 23.47
C ALA A 954 0.55 23.51 24.73
N ASP A 955 1.66 22.77 24.57
CA ASP A 955 2.50 22.26 25.67
C ASP A 955 2.91 23.40 26.63
N SER A 956 3.31 24.55 26.07
CA SER A 956 3.71 25.73 26.86
C SER A 956 2.54 26.37 27.62
N PHE A 957 1.32 26.28 27.08
CA PHE A 957 0.11 26.80 27.70
C PHE A 957 -0.43 25.86 28.79
N GLU A 958 -0.41 24.54 28.57
CA GLU A 958 -0.75 23.55 29.60
C GLU A 958 0.23 23.62 30.79
N SER A 959 1.54 23.74 30.51
CA SER A 959 2.55 23.96 31.57
C SER A 959 2.28 25.25 32.36
N TYR A 960 1.87 26.32 31.70
CA TYR A 960 1.52 27.60 32.34
C TYR A 960 0.24 27.51 33.18
N GLN A 961 -0.79 26.79 32.70
CA GLN A 961 -2.00 26.53 33.46
C GLN A 961 -1.71 25.69 34.72
N GLY A 962 -0.90 24.62 34.60
CA GLY A 962 -0.49 23.79 35.73
C GLY A 962 0.26 24.57 36.81
N ASP A 963 1.22 25.42 36.42
CA ASP A 963 1.97 26.27 37.35
C ASP A 963 1.08 27.29 38.09
N ILE A 964 0.06 27.84 37.39
CA ILE A 964 -0.95 28.71 38.01
C ILE A 964 -1.83 27.92 38.97
N GLU A 965 -2.35 26.76 38.58
CA GLU A 965 -3.27 26.01 39.41
C GLU A 965 -2.57 25.49 40.68
N ASP A 966 -1.32 25.01 40.59
CA ASP A 966 -0.54 24.63 41.76
C ASP A 966 -0.12 25.81 42.64
N ARG A 967 0.03 27.02 42.08
CA ARG A 967 0.15 28.24 42.90
C ARG A 967 -1.16 28.52 43.66
N LEU A 968 -2.30 28.47 42.98
CA LEU A 968 -3.62 28.70 43.60
C LEU A 968 -3.96 27.64 44.66
N ARG A 969 -3.72 26.35 44.39
CA ARG A 969 -3.91 25.25 45.36
C ARG A 969 -3.03 25.41 46.61
N ARG A 970 -1.78 25.87 46.45
CA ARG A 970 -0.88 26.19 47.58
C ARG A 970 -1.39 27.42 48.36
N GLN A 971 -1.85 28.45 47.67
CA GLN A 971 -2.42 29.65 48.31
C GLN A 971 -3.73 29.35 49.05
N ASN A 972 -4.61 28.52 48.50
CA ASN A 972 -5.87 28.13 49.15
C ASN A 972 -5.62 27.33 50.43
N ARG A 973 -4.79 26.28 50.38
CA ARG A 973 -4.40 25.53 51.58
C ARG A 973 -3.78 26.43 52.65
N ARG A 974 -2.99 27.44 52.25
CA ARG A 974 -2.42 28.41 53.20
C ARG A 974 -3.48 29.31 53.85
N LEU A 975 -4.51 29.72 53.11
CA LEU A 975 -5.67 30.43 53.66
C LEU A 975 -6.51 29.53 54.59
N ASP A 976 -6.72 28.27 54.23
CA ASP A 976 -7.42 27.30 55.07
C ASP A 976 -6.67 27.02 56.38
N ARG A 977 -5.34 26.87 56.33
CA ARG A 977 -4.49 26.79 57.53
C ARG A 977 -4.57 28.06 58.39
N GLN A 978 -4.62 29.25 57.79
CA GLN A 978 -4.78 30.50 58.53
C GLN A 978 -6.15 30.60 59.22
N GLY A 979 -7.24 30.16 58.56
CA GLY A 979 -8.56 30.09 59.18
C GLY A 979 -8.70 28.99 60.23
N ALA A 980 -8.07 27.84 60.02
CA ALA A 980 -7.92 26.79 61.04
C ALA A 980 -7.15 27.31 62.26
N MET A 981 -6.02 28.01 62.08
CA MET A 981 -5.27 28.64 63.16
C MET A 981 -6.08 29.73 63.88
N SER A 982 -6.84 30.54 63.16
CA SER A 982 -7.68 31.59 63.74
C SER A 982 -8.82 31.00 64.58
N SER A 983 -9.50 29.97 64.07
CA SER A 983 -10.55 29.25 64.83
C SER A 983 -9.97 28.48 66.02
N ALA A 984 -8.75 27.93 65.91
CA ALA A 984 -8.03 27.33 67.03
C ALA A 984 -7.78 28.38 68.14
N MET A 985 -7.21 29.54 67.81
CA MET A 985 -6.98 30.64 68.76
C MET A 985 -8.27 31.14 69.41
N LEU A 986 -9.36 31.26 68.64
CA LEU A 986 -10.66 31.65 69.17
C LEU A 986 -11.18 30.61 70.18
N ASN A 987 -11.18 29.32 69.83
CA ASN A 987 -11.55 28.24 70.73
C ASN A 987 -10.69 28.23 72.01
N MET A 988 -9.36 28.35 71.86
CA MET A 988 -8.41 28.46 72.97
C MET A 988 -8.75 29.63 73.91
N SER A 989 -9.13 30.79 73.36
CA SER A 989 -9.49 31.97 74.16
C SER A 989 -10.85 31.80 74.87
N ALA A 990 -11.80 31.13 74.23
CA ALA A 990 -13.12 30.86 74.78
C ALA A 990 -13.09 29.78 75.89
N SER A 991 -12.27 28.73 75.76
CA SER A 991 -12.18 27.64 76.73
C SER A 991 -11.73 28.07 78.13
N VAL A 992 -11.06 29.21 78.28
CA VAL A 992 -10.63 29.81 79.56
C VAL A 992 -11.44 31.06 79.97
N ALA A 993 -12.45 31.44 79.17
CA ALA A 993 -13.38 32.53 79.45
C ALA A 993 -14.50 32.10 80.42
N GLY A 994 -14.18 32.04 81.72
CA GLY A 994 -15.15 31.76 82.80
C GLY A 994 -14.52 31.15 84.05
N ILE A 995 -13.32 30.57 83.94
CA ILE A 995 -12.59 29.96 85.05
C ILE A 995 -12.04 31.07 85.98
N ALA A 996 -12.40 31.07 87.26
CA ALA A 996 -12.10 32.18 88.18
C ALA A 996 -10.63 32.30 88.67
N SER A 997 -9.66 31.62 88.05
CA SER A 997 -8.25 31.65 88.47
C SER A 997 -7.48 32.87 87.92
N GLN A 998 -6.40 33.25 88.62
CA GLN A 998 -5.45 34.28 88.18
C GLN A 998 -4.63 33.85 86.95
N ASN A 999 -4.13 32.61 86.95
CA ASN A 999 -3.33 32.04 85.86
C ASN A 999 -4.15 30.96 85.15
N ARG A 1000 -4.12 30.96 83.81
CA ARG A 1000 -4.83 30.01 82.95
C ARG A 1000 -3.95 29.64 81.76
N ILE A 1001 -4.02 28.39 81.33
CA ILE A 1001 -3.51 27.96 80.02
C ILE A 1001 -4.70 27.37 79.27
N GLY A 1002 -4.97 27.92 78.10
CA GLY A 1002 -5.93 27.36 77.15
C GLY A 1002 -5.18 26.61 76.05
N ALA A 1003 -5.76 25.52 75.59
CA ALA A 1003 -5.41 24.89 74.33
C ALA A 1003 -6.69 24.80 73.49
N GLY A 1004 -6.59 25.05 72.19
CA GLY A 1004 -7.73 25.05 71.28
C GLY A 1004 -7.33 24.45 69.95
N VAL A 1005 -8.21 23.60 69.40
CA VAL A 1005 -8.08 23.06 68.05
C VAL A 1005 -9.06 23.77 67.11
N GLY A 1006 -8.66 23.92 65.86
CA GLY A 1006 -9.44 24.55 64.80
C GLY A 1006 -9.31 23.76 63.51
N PHE A 1007 -10.34 23.81 62.67
CA PHE A 1007 -10.47 23.04 61.45
C PHE A 1007 -11.12 23.90 60.37
N GLN A 1008 -10.56 23.89 59.16
CA GLN A 1008 -11.16 24.53 58.00
C GLN A 1008 -10.83 23.73 56.73
N ASN A 1009 -11.87 23.35 55.97
CA ASN A 1009 -11.76 22.74 54.65
C ASN A 1009 -10.78 21.54 54.53
N GLY A 1010 -10.56 20.81 55.63
CA GLY A 1010 -9.69 19.64 55.71
C GLY A 1010 -8.29 19.90 56.30
N GLU A 1011 -7.85 21.15 56.40
CA GLU A 1011 -6.66 21.53 57.16
C GLU A 1011 -7.03 21.75 58.64
N SER A 1012 -6.11 21.44 59.55
CA SER A 1012 -6.31 21.54 61.01
C SER A 1012 -5.17 22.27 61.70
N ALA A 1013 -5.48 22.89 62.84
CA ALA A 1013 -4.52 23.67 63.61
C ALA A 1013 -4.65 23.38 65.11
N LEU A 1014 -3.51 23.39 65.79
CA LEU A 1014 -3.44 23.41 67.25
C LEU A 1014 -2.98 24.80 67.70
N SER A 1015 -3.57 25.29 68.78
CA SER A 1015 -3.17 26.52 69.44
C SER A 1015 -3.03 26.31 70.94
N VAL A 1016 -2.09 27.04 71.54
CA VAL A 1016 -1.84 27.05 72.99
C VAL A 1016 -1.56 28.48 73.40
N GLY A 1017 -2.14 28.90 74.52
CA GLY A 1017 -1.96 30.25 75.03
C GLY A 1017 -2.18 30.36 76.53
N TYR A 1018 -1.57 31.39 77.09
CA TYR A 1018 -1.62 31.73 78.51
C TYR A 1018 -2.46 33.00 78.69
N GLN A 1019 -3.42 32.93 79.60
CA GLN A 1019 -4.25 34.05 80.01
C GLN A 1019 -4.05 34.34 81.49
N ARG A 1020 -3.87 35.61 81.83
CA ARG A 1020 -3.73 36.09 83.20
C ARG A 1020 -4.81 37.11 83.54
N ALA A 1021 -5.53 36.91 84.64
CA ALA A 1021 -6.34 37.96 85.23
C ALA A 1021 -5.44 38.89 86.04
N ILE A 1022 -5.48 40.18 85.70
CA ILE A 1022 -4.72 41.25 86.37
C ILE A 1022 -5.58 41.87 87.48
N SER A 1023 -6.90 41.89 87.30
CA SER A 1023 -7.89 42.23 88.32
C SER A 1023 -9.16 41.39 88.12
N PRO A 1024 -10.14 41.42 89.03
CA PRO A 1024 -11.46 40.78 88.82
C PRO A 1024 -12.22 41.28 87.58
N ARG A 1025 -11.78 42.38 86.95
CA ARG A 1025 -12.43 43.03 85.81
C ARG A 1025 -11.52 43.19 84.58
N ALA A 1026 -10.30 42.64 84.60
CA ALA A 1026 -9.31 42.81 83.53
C ALA A 1026 -8.43 41.55 83.35
N THR A 1027 -8.28 41.09 82.09
CA THR A 1027 -7.42 39.95 81.73
C THR A 1027 -6.59 40.23 80.47
N VAL A 1028 -5.43 39.59 80.35
CA VAL A 1028 -4.56 39.62 79.16
C VAL A 1028 -4.26 38.19 78.72
N THR A 1029 -4.29 37.95 77.41
CA THR A 1029 -4.09 36.65 76.78
C THR A 1029 -2.98 36.74 75.72
N VAL A 1030 -2.07 35.76 75.72
CA VAL A 1030 -1.03 35.57 74.69
C VAL A 1030 -1.16 34.13 74.18
N GLY A 1031 -1.24 33.92 72.87
CA GLY A 1031 -1.40 32.59 72.28
C GLY A 1031 -0.69 32.42 70.95
N GLY A 1032 -0.18 31.21 70.70
CA GLY A 1032 0.37 30.79 69.42
C GLY A 1032 -0.50 29.70 68.80
N ALA A 1033 -0.53 29.63 67.47
CA ALA A 1033 -1.15 28.55 66.71
C ALA A 1033 -0.23 28.08 65.57
N LEU A 1034 -0.38 26.82 65.19
CA LEU A 1034 0.44 26.17 64.17
C LEU A 1034 -0.38 25.13 63.38
N SER A 1035 -0.11 25.04 62.09
CA SER A 1035 -0.86 24.23 61.12
C SER A 1035 0.03 23.88 59.93
N GLY A 1036 0.48 22.62 59.88
CA GLY A 1036 1.59 22.22 59.00
C GLY A 1036 2.83 23.05 59.29
N ASP A 1037 3.41 23.63 58.23
CA ASP A 1037 4.62 24.46 58.29
C ASP A 1037 4.33 25.96 58.59
N ASP A 1038 3.05 26.36 58.62
CA ASP A 1038 2.65 27.74 58.94
C ASP A 1038 2.38 27.90 60.45
N SER A 1039 2.69 29.09 60.98
CA SER A 1039 2.45 29.45 62.38
C SER A 1039 1.98 30.91 62.52
N SER A 1040 1.30 31.20 63.63
CA SER A 1040 0.74 32.51 63.96
C SER A 1040 0.84 32.78 65.46
N ILE A 1041 0.94 34.06 65.87
CA ILE A 1041 1.00 34.49 67.27
C ILE A 1041 0.06 35.69 67.45
N GLY A 1042 -0.76 35.67 68.50
CA GLY A 1042 -1.72 36.72 68.85
C GLY A 1042 -1.64 37.13 70.32
N VAL A 1043 -1.94 38.41 70.59
CA VAL A 1043 -2.02 38.99 71.94
C VAL A 1043 -3.31 39.82 72.03
N GLY A 1044 -4.04 39.70 73.14
CA GLY A 1044 -5.27 40.45 73.39
C GLY A 1044 -5.47 40.80 74.86
N ALA A 1045 -6.30 41.80 75.12
CA ALA A 1045 -6.69 42.22 76.46
C ALA A 1045 -8.21 42.44 76.52
N GLY A 1046 -8.84 42.03 77.63
CA GLY A 1046 -10.28 42.13 77.83
C GLY A 1046 -10.62 42.74 79.18
N PHE A 1047 -11.59 43.66 79.18
CA PHE A 1047 -12.02 44.44 80.34
C PHE A 1047 -13.56 44.36 80.45
N GLY A 1048 -14.10 44.22 81.67
CA GLY A 1048 -15.55 44.13 81.91
C GLY A 1048 -15.99 45.01 83.07
N TRP A 1049 -16.64 46.14 82.74
CA TRP A 1049 -17.13 47.16 83.67
C TRP A 1049 -18.52 46.87 84.25
#